data_AF-K2HC44-F1
#
_entry.id   AF-K2HC44-F1
#
_cell.length_a   1.000
_cell.length_b   1.000
_cell.length_c   1.000
_cell.angle_alpha   90.00
_cell.angle_beta   90.00
_cell.angle_gamma   90.00
#
_symmetry.space_group_name_H-M   'P 1'
#
loop_
_entity.id
_entity.type
_entity.pdbx_description
1 polymer ?
#
loop_
_entity_poly.entity_id
_entity_poly.type
_entity_poly.pdbx_seq_one_letter_code
_entity_poly.pdbx_strand_id
1 'polypeptide(L)'
;MLLKDRVTADIETARNLALTCQKALTSAETAFDAHRSIARMMGGHPSGEVATFGFWTPELLDHRIPDGDVFLEVLAPEEPLDLTRAHSRVVFQRAYLPVARFEAHTFAAVRGMRAGTRKHGGDFYALVWRDAQDKWHRILDPLAASLPFGVMAPAELYATDDMLAARGDGDYFRALARNGTPHKFSAPTNILQIHVPTATAGGTLASLTRHFQRLGDRVSAGLPLDPFDEIYLGYDAVQLLPVEPTTVHEAGPEFWTEEPDADADRVTVSLTRPDTTNWGYDIVIAGMATVNPVLLESGRPDELVDLAAVLHNFPSRPKMLILDVVFGHSDNQGLRALNPHFFAGPNMYGQNLDYRNPAVRAILLEMQRRKVDFGADGIRVDGAQDFKWWDPSTQTMEHDDEYLSEMSAMVQHAAGVPYRPWFVFEDGRPWPQEDWELSSTYRAVIANQGDADVFQWGPLTFAHNTPFIYGYWLGKWWRIREMLEVGANWISGTANHDTLRRGTQVNPKLNINTRLGETRMEILEKAYDNPAVSLLTYAALPGVPMDFLNATARANWGFIRNQDDRYGVKVVAEEAISLKWQVDEYAYSIPANFRRLKELGFETRADLARFLEFLPALVEVTEYDVDHIVRLLNGVEPPLAGPETYTVAALKGIARAWMDDMHEYCNVASTVSQLDPGQTRFMLNLRNFRRRNGWLRDNLKTDDHFDYLRPVDGKTIFVSHRRGPDSEVFAITHMEGAETAPFDPLKLPIDGLRGAGWQCVLRTPGLPPDYTAGPIVLRDSTGLIFERQGVAA
;
A
#
# COMPACT_ATOMS: atom_id res chain seq x y z
N MET A 1 35.47 -22.15 11.23
CA MET A 1 35.08 -23.46 10.70
C MET A 1 34.57 -23.22 9.29
N LEU A 2 35.08 -23.93 8.29
CA LEU A 2 34.62 -23.76 6.91
C LEU A 2 33.17 -24.26 6.80
N LEU A 3 32.42 -23.71 5.84
CA LEU A 3 31.01 -24.03 5.62
C LEU A 3 30.84 -25.53 5.42
N LYS A 4 31.65 -26.15 4.54
CA LYS A 4 31.62 -27.59 4.27
C LYS A 4 31.87 -28.49 5.49
N ASP A 5 32.56 -27.98 6.51
CA ASP A 5 32.80 -28.72 7.76
C ASP A 5 31.68 -28.48 8.79
N ARG A 6 30.89 -27.40 8.61
CA ARG A 6 29.81 -26.98 9.49
C ARG A 6 28.46 -27.53 9.04
N VAL A 7 28.18 -27.53 7.73
CA VAL A 7 26.90 -27.98 7.19
C VAL A 7 26.94 -29.43 6.76
N THR A 8 25.89 -30.18 7.09
CA THR A 8 25.76 -31.58 6.68
C THR A 8 24.32 -31.86 6.28
N ALA A 9 24.11 -32.54 5.16
CA ALA A 9 22.78 -32.91 4.71
C ALA A 9 22.14 -33.97 5.63
N ASP A 10 20.92 -33.72 6.06
CA ASP A 10 20.07 -34.67 6.77
C ASP A 10 19.10 -35.33 5.77
N ILE A 11 19.64 -36.28 4.99
CA ILE A 11 18.89 -36.88 3.88
C ILE A 11 17.67 -37.68 4.34
N GLU A 12 17.68 -38.19 5.56
CA GLU A 12 16.54 -38.92 6.13
C GLU A 12 15.37 -37.97 6.37
N THR A 13 15.63 -36.80 6.96
CA THR A 13 14.60 -35.75 7.14
C THR A 13 14.06 -35.27 5.79
N ALA A 14 14.92 -35.03 4.80
CA ALA A 14 14.48 -34.64 3.46
C ALA A 14 13.58 -35.71 2.80
N ARG A 15 13.94 -37.00 2.92
CA ARG A 15 13.11 -38.11 2.42
C ARG A 15 11.77 -38.21 3.15
N ASN A 16 11.73 -37.95 4.45
CA ASN A 16 10.49 -37.94 5.23
C ASN A 16 9.54 -36.80 4.79
N LEU A 17 10.08 -35.63 4.44
CA LEU A 17 9.31 -34.54 3.84
C LEU A 17 8.74 -34.95 2.47
N ALA A 18 9.54 -35.58 1.63
CA ALA A 18 9.09 -36.11 0.34
C ALA A 18 7.99 -37.19 0.51
N LEU A 19 8.12 -38.10 1.49
CA LEU A 19 7.08 -39.07 1.84
C LEU A 19 5.80 -38.39 2.36
N THR A 20 5.94 -37.31 3.12
CA THR A 20 4.80 -36.53 3.62
C THR A 20 4.08 -35.84 2.46
N CYS A 21 4.81 -35.28 1.52
CA CYS A 21 4.29 -34.75 0.26
C CYS A 21 3.55 -35.84 -0.54
N GLN A 22 4.15 -37.02 -0.70
CA GLN A 22 3.51 -38.17 -1.35
C GLN A 22 2.19 -38.54 -0.67
N LYS A 23 2.17 -38.62 0.66
CA LYS A 23 0.95 -38.92 1.41
C LYS A 23 -0.11 -37.84 1.17
N ALA A 24 0.24 -36.56 1.21
CA ALA A 24 -0.69 -35.47 0.94
C ALA A 24 -1.31 -35.59 -0.47
N LEU A 25 -0.49 -35.78 -1.51
CA LEU A 25 -0.95 -35.89 -2.89
C LEU A 25 -1.80 -37.15 -3.16
N THR A 26 -1.61 -38.22 -2.39
CA THR A 26 -2.31 -39.50 -2.59
C THR A 26 -3.53 -39.71 -1.69
N SER A 27 -3.69 -38.92 -0.63
CA SER A 27 -4.76 -39.13 0.37
C SER A 27 -5.69 -37.94 0.58
N ALA A 28 -5.35 -36.74 0.09
CA ALA A 28 -6.25 -35.60 0.15
C ALA A 28 -7.47 -35.79 -0.77
N GLU A 29 -8.58 -35.15 -0.42
CA GLU A 29 -9.82 -35.20 -1.21
C GLU A 29 -9.68 -34.48 -2.55
N THR A 30 -8.99 -33.35 -2.56
CA THR A 30 -8.70 -32.58 -3.76
C THR A 30 -7.21 -32.28 -3.90
N ALA A 31 -6.77 -31.99 -5.13
CA ALA A 31 -5.41 -31.52 -5.39
C ALA A 31 -5.11 -30.23 -4.61
N PHE A 32 -6.09 -29.33 -4.49
CA PHE A 32 -5.94 -28.09 -3.75
C PHE A 32 -5.71 -28.35 -2.25
N ASP A 33 -6.44 -29.27 -1.63
CA ASP A 33 -6.23 -29.63 -0.23
C ASP A 33 -4.84 -30.24 0.00
N ALA A 34 -4.36 -31.09 -0.92
CA ALA A 34 -2.99 -31.60 -0.89
C ALA A 34 -1.99 -30.44 -0.92
N HIS A 35 -2.11 -29.54 -1.90
CA HIS A 35 -1.18 -28.42 -2.06
C HIS A 35 -1.24 -27.41 -0.90
N ARG A 36 -2.41 -27.18 -0.28
CA ARG A 36 -2.51 -26.37 0.94
C ARG A 36 -1.70 -26.94 2.09
N SER A 37 -1.68 -28.26 2.24
CA SER A 37 -0.84 -28.92 3.26
C SER A 37 0.65 -28.87 2.91
N ILE A 38 1.00 -28.99 1.63
CA ILE A 38 2.38 -28.98 1.15
C ILE A 38 3.00 -27.58 1.23
N ALA A 39 2.24 -26.53 0.91
CA ALA A 39 2.70 -25.14 0.98
C ALA A 39 3.26 -24.77 2.38
N ARG A 40 2.74 -25.40 3.45
CA ARG A 40 3.25 -25.24 4.83
C ARG A 40 4.68 -25.75 5.01
N MET A 41 5.11 -26.71 4.21
CA MET A 41 6.46 -27.29 4.24
C MET A 41 7.42 -26.57 3.28
N MET A 42 6.93 -25.61 2.49
CA MET A 42 7.74 -24.89 1.50
C MET A 42 8.47 -23.68 2.10
N GLY A 43 9.54 -23.26 1.44
CA GLY A 43 10.50 -22.26 1.91
C GLY A 43 11.44 -22.78 3.01
N GLY A 44 12.30 -21.92 3.53
CA GLY A 44 13.29 -22.26 4.57
C GLY A 44 12.75 -22.13 5.99
N HIS A 45 12.86 -23.20 6.78
CA HIS A 45 12.42 -23.26 8.17
C HIS A 45 13.54 -23.71 9.10
N PRO A 46 14.03 -22.86 10.02
CA PRO A 46 14.96 -23.31 11.06
C PRO A 46 14.19 -24.08 12.15
N SER A 47 14.61 -25.31 12.47
CA SER A 47 14.00 -26.13 13.52
C SER A 47 15.07 -26.80 14.39
N GLY A 48 15.40 -26.18 15.51
CA GLY A 48 16.48 -26.65 16.39
C GLY A 48 17.82 -26.68 15.65
N GLU A 49 18.43 -27.86 15.52
CA GLU A 49 19.71 -28.03 14.82
C GLU A 49 19.57 -28.27 13.31
N VAL A 50 18.36 -28.47 12.80
CA VAL A 50 18.08 -28.82 11.40
C VAL A 50 17.26 -27.69 10.76
N ALA A 51 17.73 -27.16 9.64
CA ALA A 51 16.93 -26.32 8.76
C ALA A 51 16.33 -27.17 7.64
N THR A 52 15.03 -27.03 7.38
CA THR A 52 14.32 -27.73 6.30
C THR A 52 13.90 -26.78 5.21
N PHE A 53 13.90 -27.26 3.96
CA PHE A 53 13.59 -26.47 2.77
C PHE A 53 12.64 -27.24 1.87
N GLY A 54 11.64 -26.57 1.30
CA GLY A 54 10.71 -27.15 0.34
C GLY A 54 10.43 -26.21 -0.83
N PHE A 55 10.40 -26.74 -2.05
CA PHE A 55 10.15 -25.97 -3.27
C PHE A 55 9.13 -26.70 -4.14
N TRP A 56 8.29 -25.92 -4.83
CA TRP A 56 7.47 -26.41 -5.94
C TRP A 56 8.21 -26.12 -7.24
N THR A 57 8.60 -27.19 -7.92
CA THR A 57 9.58 -27.19 -9.02
C THR A 57 9.07 -27.98 -10.22
N PRO A 58 7.90 -27.66 -10.79
CA PRO A 58 7.38 -28.33 -11.99
C PRO A 58 8.35 -28.23 -13.19
N GLU A 59 9.11 -27.14 -13.29
CA GLU A 59 10.10 -26.91 -14.35
C GLU A 59 11.19 -28.00 -14.40
N LEU A 60 11.54 -28.62 -13.26
CA LEU A 60 12.49 -29.73 -13.24
C LEU A 60 11.92 -30.99 -13.90
N LEU A 61 10.60 -31.18 -13.87
CA LEU A 61 9.93 -32.26 -14.60
C LEU A 61 9.83 -31.94 -16.09
N ASP A 62 9.48 -30.70 -16.43
CA ASP A 62 9.38 -30.24 -17.82
C ASP A 62 10.70 -30.44 -18.57
N HIS A 63 11.82 -30.11 -17.90
CA HIS A 63 13.17 -30.29 -18.42
C HIS A 63 13.76 -31.69 -18.19
N ARG A 64 13.05 -32.59 -17.50
CA ARG A 64 13.46 -33.97 -17.18
C ARG A 64 14.81 -34.06 -16.46
N ILE A 65 15.02 -33.19 -15.47
CA ILE A 65 16.28 -33.09 -14.73
C ILE A 65 16.42 -34.27 -13.75
N PRO A 66 17.52 -35.04 -13.82
CA PRO A 66 17.80 -36.13 -12.87
C PRO A 66 18.02 -35.63 -11.45
N ASP A 67 17.69 -36.44 -10.45
CA ASP A 67 17.88 -36.09 -9.03
C ASP A 67 19.33 -35.80 -8.66
N GLY A 68 20.29 -36.44 -9.33
CA GLY A 68 21.72 -36.23 -9.11
C GLY A 68 22.24 -34.87 -9.61
N ASP A 69 21.42 -34.09 -10.31
CA ASP A 69 21.76 -32.78 -10.86
C ASP A 69 21.00 -31.63 -10.19
N VAL A 70 20.37 -31.89 -9.04
CA VAL A 70 19.61 -30.91 -8.25
C VAL A 70 20.19 -30.83 -6.84
N PHE A 71 20.46 -29.61 -6.37
CA PHE A 71 21.10 -29.36 -5.09
C PHE A 71 20.47 -28.17 -4.36
N LEU A 72 20.50 -28.21 -3.03
CA LEU A 72 20.38 -26.99 -2.26
C LEU A 72 21.75 -26.30 -2.22
N GLU A 73 21.82 -25.08 -2.74
CA GLU A 73 22.97 -24.20 -2.58
C GLU A 73 22.87 -23.49 -1.24
N VAL A 74 23.93 -23.54 -0.44
CA VAL A 74 24.08 -22.79 0.81
C VAL A 74 25.25 -21.83 0.67
N LEU A 75 25.02 -20.56 1.01
CA LEU A 75 25.98 -19.47 0.92
C LEU A 75 26.15 -18.83 2.30
N ALA A 76 27.36 -18.88 2.85
CA ALA A 76 27.66 -18.30 4.16
C ALA A 76 28.70 -17.18 4.02
N PRO A 77 28.41 -15.94 4.46
CA PRO A 77 29.38 -14.86 4.35
C PRO A 77 30.58 -15.15 5.27
N GLU A 78 31.82 -14.92 4.78
CA GLU A 78 33.03 -15.15 5.58
C GLU A 78 33.17 -14.17 6.74
N GLU A 79 32.64 -12.95 6.55
CA GLU A 79 32.59 -11.88 7.53
C GLU A 79 31.14 -11.47 7.82
N PRO A 80 30.82 -10.96 9.01
CA PRO A 80 29.48 -10.47 9.32
C PRO A 80 29.00 -9.40 8.32
N LEU A 81 27.78 -9.57 7.81
CA LEU A 81 27.16 -8.61 6.89
C LEU A 81 26.68 -7.36 7.63
N ASP A 82 27.02 -6.19 7.09
CA ASP A 82 26.46 -4.90 7.48
C ASP A 82 25.42 -4.47 6.43
N LEU A 83 24.15 -4.77 6.71
CA LEU A 83 23.03 -4.50 5.80
C LEU A 83 22.71 -3.00 5.66
N THR A 84 23.37 -2.12 6.43
CA THR A 84 23.17 -0.67 6.36
C THR A 84 24.06 0.00 5.31
N ARG A 85 25.05 -0.71 4.76
CA ARG A 85 25.94 -0.19 3.72
C ARG A 85 25.25 -0.14 2.37
N ALA A 86 25.40 0.99 1.69
CA ALA A 86 24.88 1.17 0.32
C ALA A 86 25.49 0.15 -0.66
N HIS A 87 26.81 -0.06 -0.60
CA HIS A 87 27.50 -1.04 -1.45
C HIS A 87 28.58 -1.78 -0.65
N SER A 88 28.76 -3.06 -0.96
CA SER A 88 29.86 -3.86 -0.43
C SER A 88 30.24 -4.99 -1.38
N ARG A 89 31.50 -5.43 -1.30
CA ARG A 89 31.99 -6.63 -1.98
C ARG A 89 32.32 -7.65 -0.91
N VAL A 90 31.66 -8.80 -0.94
CA VAL A 90 31.71 -9.81 0.13
C VAL A 90 32.02 -11.18 -0.48
N VAL A 91 32.83 -11.97 0.21
CA VAL A 91 33.08 -13.37 -0.14
C VAL A 91 32.14 -14.26 0.65
N PHE A 92 31.43 -15.13 -0.05
CA PHE A 92 30.64 -16.20 0.53
C PHE A 92 31.35 -17.54 0.32
N GLN A 93 31.33 -18.38 1.35
CA GLN A 93 31.58 -19.80 1.19
C GLN A 93 30.32 -20.45 0.61
N ARG A 94 30.51 -21.42 -0.27
CA ARG A 94 29.46 -22.12 -1.00
C ARG A 94 29.50 -23.61 -0.71
N ALA A 95 28.34 -24.22 -0.55
CA ALA A 95 28.19 -25.67 -0.44
C ALA A 95 26.94 -26.13 -1.20
N TYR A 96 27.04 -27.30 -1.84
CA TYR A 96 25.92 -27.96 -2.52
C TYR A 96 25.54 -29.21 -1.76
N LEU A 97 24.26 -29.32 -1.40
CA LEU A 97 23.74 -30.42 -0.59
C LEU A 97 22.67 -31.20 -1.36
N PRO A 98 22.64 -32.55 -1.22
CA PRO A 98 21.67 -33.39 -1.91
C PRO A 98 20.24 -33.09 -1.45
N VAL A 99 19.30 -33.32 -2.36
CA VAL A 99 17.85 -33.15 -2.14
C VAL A 99 17.11 -34.49 -2.18
N ALA A 100 15.86 -34.49 -1.73
CA ALA A 100 14.90 -35.55 -1.95
C ALA A 100 13.69 -34.99 -2.72
N ARG A 101 13.17 -35.74 -3.68
CA ARG A 101 12.10 -35.27 -4.57
C ARG A 101 10.91 -36.23 -4.56
N PHE A 102 9.73 -35.66 -4.75
CA PHE A 102 8.52 -36.40 -5.08
C PHE A 102 7.66 -35.57 -6.02
N GLU A 103 7.41 -36.09 -7.22
CA GLU A 103 6.73 -35.37 -8.31
C GLU A 103 7.34 -33.96 -8.51
N ALA A 104 6.52 -32.92 -8.58
CA ALA A 104 6.93 -31.53 -8.77
C ALA A 104 7.43 -30.84 -7.49
N HIS A 105 7.85 -31.59 -6.45
CA HIS A 105 8.32 -31.01 -5.20
C HIS A 105 9.72 -31.48 -4.83
N THR A 106 10.53 -30.54 -4.37
CA THR A 106 11.93 -30.77 -3.98
C THR A 106 12.14 -30.34 -2.54
N PHE A 107 12.76 -31.21 -1.74
CA PHE A 107 13.00 -31.00 -0.32
C PHE A 107 14.47 -31.18 0.04
N ALA A 108 14.96 -30.38 0.98
CA ALA A 108 16.28 -30.52 1.56
C ALA A 108 16.21 -30.33 3.07
N ALA A 109 17.17 -30.90 3.79
CA ALA A 109 17.34 -30.68 5.22
C ALA A 109 18.82 -30.61 5.55
N VAL A 110 19.21 -29.65 6.38
CA VAL A 110 20.61 -29.29 6.62
C VAL A 110 20.85 -29.07 8.10
N ARG A 111 21.86 -29.75 8.66
CA ARG A 111 22.37 -29.46 10.00
C ARG A 111 23.42 -28.38 9.96
N GLY A 112 23.46 -27.54 10.99
CA GLY A 112 24.54 -26.58 11.20
C GLY A 112 24.44 -25.28 10.41
N MET A 113 23.38 -25.05 9.64
CA MET A 113 23.08 -23.72 9.09
C MET A 113 22.77 -22.71 10.20
N ARG A 114 23.04 -21.43 9.94
CA ARG A 114 22.78 -20.32 10.85
C ARG A 114 21.60 -19.53 10.32
N ALA A 115 20.56 -19.41 11.14
CA ALA A 115 19.47 -18.51 10.85
C ALA A 115 19.85 -17.07 11.24
N GLY A 116 19.45 -16.12 10.41
CA GLY A 116 19.48 -14.70 10.70
C GLY A 116 18.53 -14.35 11.83
N THR A 117 18.85 -13.27 12.52
CA THR A 117 18.08 -12.71 13.64
C THR A 117 18.14 -11.19 13.54
N ARG A 118 17.41 -10.51 14.42
CA ARG A 118 17.51 -9.05 14.60
C ARG A 118 18.96 -8.52 14.64
N LYS A 119 19.89 -9.29 15.21
CA LYS A 119 21.27 -8.83 15.49
C LYS A 119 22.32 -9.32 14.49
N HIS A 120 22.08 -10.43 13.80
CA HIS A 120 23.10 -11.10 12.99
C HIS A 120 22.51 -11.63 11.68
N GLY A 121 23.28 -11.57 10.61
CA GLY A 121 22.93 -12.18 9.33
C GLY A 121 23.01 -13.70 9.38
N GLY A 122 22.12 -14.35 8.63
CA GLY A 122 22.07 -15.79 8.43
C GLY A 122 22.87 -16.29 7.24
N ASP A 123 22.84 -17.60 7.06
CA ASP A 123 23.23 -18.24 5.82
C ASP A 123 22.13 -18.05 4.77
N PHE A 124 22.53 -17.93 3.51
CA PHE A 124 21.67 -17.76 2.36
C PHE A 124 21.48 -19.09 1.63
N TYR A 125 20.34 -19.24 0.96
CA TYR A 125 20.02 -20.45 0.23
C TYR A 125 19.23 -20.19 -1.06
N ALA A 126 19.40 -21.11 -1.99
CA ALA A 126 18.54 -21.27 -3.16
C ALA A 126 18.58 -22.74 -3.62
N LEU A 127 17.61 -23.16 -4.41
CA LEU A 127 17.71 -24.43 -5.11
C LEU A 127 18.47 -24.20 -6.42
N VAL A 128 19.39 -25.08 -6.76
CA VAL A 128 20.13 -25.01 -8.01
C VAL A 128 20.06 -26.33 -8.75
N TRP A 129 20.15 -26.28 -10.07
CA TRP A 129 20.19 -27.47 -10.89
C TRP A 129 21.06 -27.25 -12.12
N ARG A 130 21.54 -28.36 -12.68
CA ARG A 130 22.41 -28.36 -13.85
C ARG A 130 21.68 -28.94 -15.06
N ASP A 131 21.72 -28.22 -16.17
CA ASP A 131 21.14 -28.70 -17.43
C ASP A 131 22.06 -29.67 -18.18
N ALA A 132 21.58 -30.19 -19.31
CA ALA A 132 22.33 -31.12 -20.15
C ALA A 132 23.58 -30.50 -20.83
N GLN A 133 23.78 -29.18 -20.72
CA GLN A 133 24.94 -28.44 -21.20
C GLN A 133 25.88 -28.03 -20.06
N ASP A 134 25.73 -28.60 -18.86
CA ASP A 134 26.48 -28.26 -17.65
C ASP A 134 26.28 -26.80 -17.18
N LYS A 135 25.24 -26.12 -17.64
CA LYS A 135 24.91 -24.77 -17.15
C LYS A 135 24.09 -24.87 -15.87
N TRP A 136 24.48 -24.07 -14.89
CA TRP A 136 23.80 -23.94 -13.61
C TRP A 136 22.65 -22.94 -13.70
N HIS A 137 21.53 -23.31 -13.11
CA HIS A 137 20.31 -22.51 -12.99
C HIS A 137 19.90 -22.45 -11.53
N ARG A 138 19.28 -21.34 -11.12
CA ARG A 138 18.82 -21.12 -9.75
C ARG A 138 17.29 -20.99 -9.73
N ILE A 139 16.67 -21.63 -8.75
CA ILE A 139 15.25 -21.50 -8.38
C ILE A 139 15.21 -20.81 -7.02
N LEU A 140 14.58 -19.64 -6.97
CA LEU A 140 14.46 -18.82 -5.76
C LEU A 140 13.29 -19.29 -4.89
N ASP A 141 13.31 -18.90 -3.62
CA ASP A 141 12.23 -19.23 -2.68
C ASP A 141 11.10 -18.19 -2.76
N PRO A 142 9.92 -18.53 -3.31
CA PRO A 142 8.81 -17.60 -3.38
C PRO A 142 8.22 -17.28 -1.99
N LEU A 143 8.50 -18.10 -0.98
CA LEU A 143 7.99 -18.00 0.39
C LEU A 143 9.07 -17.55 1.40
N ALA A 144 10.14 -16.94 0.90
CA ALA A 144 11.27 -16.47 1.70
C ALA A 144 10.84 -15.60 2.88
N ALA A 145 11.45 -15.83 4.04
CA ALA A 145 11.21 -15.06 5.26
C ALA A 145 12.06 -13.79 5.37
N SER A 146 13.18 -13.70 4.64
CA SER A 146 14.06 -12.53 4.61
C SER A 146 14.75 -12.41 3.25
N LEU A 147 14.67 -11.22 2.64
CA LEU A 147 15.23 -10.87 1.34
C LEU A 147 16.01 -9.55 1.42
N PRO A 148 17.14 -9.50 2.15
CA PRO A 148 17.87 -8.25 2.40
C PRO A 148 18.42 -7.58 1.12
N PHE A 149 18.55 -8.34 0.04
CA PHE A 149 19.01 -7.88 -1.27
C PHE A 149 17.93 -8.05 -2.36
N GLY A 150 16.65 -8.05 -1.97
CA GLY A 150 15.52 -8.09 -2.90
C GLY A 150 15.23 -9.46 -3.50
N VAL A 151 14.19 -9.49 -4.34
CA VAL A 151 13.53 -10.70 -4.86
C VAL A 151 14.34 -11.52 -5.86
N MET A 152 15.43 -10.96 -6.41
CA MET A 152 16.33 -11.66 -7.34
C MET A 152 17.53 -12.31 -6.64
N ALA A 153 17.69 -12.09 -5.34
CA ALA A 153 18.77 -12.66 -4.55
C ALA A 153 18.38 -14.00 -3.91
N PRO A 154 19.35 -14.87 -3.57
CA PRO A 154 19.12 -15.99 -2.66
C PRO A 154 18.47 -15.52 -1.35
N ALA A 155 17.60 -16.35 -0.78
CA ALA A 155 16.91 -16.02 0.47
C ALA A 155 17.83 -16.20 1.68
N GLU A 156 17.69 -15.35 2.70
CA GLU A 156 18.34 -15.55 3.99
C GLU A 156 17.48 -16.51 4.84
N LEU A 157 18.07 -17.58 5.38
CA LEU A 157 17.39 -18.39 6.40
C LEU A 157 17.19 -17.51 7.63
N TYR A 158 15.96 -17.34 8.11
CA TYR A 158 15.64 -16.41 9.20
C TYR A 158 14.87 -17.09 10.34
N ALA A 159 15.18 -16.73 11.58
CA ALA A 159 14.54 -17.28 12.79
C ALA A 159 13.17 -16.62 13.03
N THR A 160 12.20 -16.93 12.19
CA THR A 160 10.84 -16.34 12.24
C THR A 160 10.12 -16.66 13.54
N ASP A 161 10.25 -17.89 14.06
CA ASP A 161 9.59 -18.29 15.31
C ASP A 161 10.12 -17.49 16.50
N ASP A 162 11.44 -17.25 16.55
CA ASP A 162 12.06 -16.41 17.59
C ASP A 162 11.61 -14.95 17.46
N MET A 163 11.55 -14.42 16.24
CA MET A 163 11.05 -13.06 15.97
C MET A 163 9.60 -12.90 16.43
N LEU A 164 8.73 -13.83 16.06
CA LEU A 164 7.30 -13.79 16.44
C LEU A 164 7.09 -14.06 17.93
N ALA A 165 7.92 -14.89 18.57
CA ALA A 165 7.88 -15.11 20.02
C ALA A 165 8.34 -13.89 20.82
N ALA A 166 9.25 -13.08 20.28
CA ALA A 166 9.79 -11.88 20.91
C ALA A 166 8.90 -10.63 20.78
N ARG A 167 7.74 -10.74 20.12
CA ARG A 167 6.82 -9.61 19.86
C ARG A 167 6.34 -8.93 21.16
N GLY A 168 6.31 -7.59 21.14
CA GLY A 168 5.99 -6.76 22.31
C GLY A 168 4.50 -6.61 22.64
N ASP A 169 3.61 -7.20 21.85
CA ASP A 169 2.15 -7.08 21.87
C ASP A 169 1.44 -8.41 22.13
N GLY A 170 2.14 -9.39 22.71
CA GLY A 170 1.54 -10.69 23.03
C GLY A 170 0.30 -10.59 23.93
N ASP A 171 0.27 -9.63 24.87
CA ASP A 171 -0.89 -9.41 25.76
C ASP A 171 -2.12 -8.90 25.01
N TYR A 172 -1.92 -8.07 23.98
CA TYR A 172 -3.01 -7.60 23.12
C TYR A 172 -3.73 -8.77 22.47
N PHE A 173 -3.00 -9.66 21.79
CA PHE A 173 -3.61 -10.83 21.15
C PHE A 173 -4.22 -11.81 22.16
N ARG A 174 -3.55 -12.08 23.28
CA ARG A 174 -4.10 -12.95 24.33
C ARG A 174 -5.43 -12.44 24.89
N ALA A 175 -5.64 -11.13 24.95
CA ALA A 175 -6.91 -10.55 25.36
C ALA A 175 -8.06 -10.79 24.34
N LEU A 176 -7.73 -11.06 23.08
CA LEU A 176 -8.70 -11.36 22.02
C LEU A 176 -9.17 -12.82 22.04
N ALA A 177 -8.43 -13.71 22.70
CA ALA A 177 -8.71 -15.15 22.70
C ALA A 177 -10.16 -15.45 23.08
N ARG A 178 -10.77 -16.37 22.32
CA ARG A 178 -12.11 -16.91 22.56
C ARG A 178 -12.02 -18.43 22.64
N ASN A 179 -12.81 -19.05 23.51
CA ASN A 179 -12.76 -20.49 23.73
C ASN A 179 -13.22 -21.26 22.48
N GLY A 180 -12.27 -21.87 21.76
CA GLY A 180 -12.54 -22.77 20.64
C GLY A 180 -12.95 -22.09 19.33
N THR A 181 -13.01 -20.76 19.26
CA THR A 181 -13.34 -20.00 18.05
C THR A 181 -12.30 -18.91 17.80
N PRO A 182 -11.81 -18.72 16.55
CA PRO A 182 -10.94 -17.59 16.23
C PRO A 182 -11.63 -16.25 16.50
N HIS A 183 -10.89 -15.28 17.04
CA HIS A 183 -11.38 -13.89 17.14
C HIS A 183 -11.62 -13.32 15.74
N LYS A 184 -12.75 -12.68 15.48
CA LYS A 184 -12.99 -11.94 14.22
C LYS A 184 -12.91 -10.44 14.51
N PHE A 185 -11.94 -9.78 13.89
CA PHE A 185 -11.83 -8.32 13.96
C PHE A 185 -13.01 -7.66 13.25
N SER A 186 -13.56 -6.65 13.93
CA SER A 186 -14.59 -5.77 13.37
C SER A 186 -13.98 -4.57 12.67
N ALA A 187 -14.76 -3.91 11.81
CA ALA A 187 -14.35 -2.66 11.18
C ALA A 187 -13.92 -1.56 12.20
N PRO A 188 -12.84 -0.80 11.95
CA PRO A 188 -12.48 0.38 12.72
C PRO A 188 -13.45 1.55 12.45
N THR A 189 -13.45 2.59 13.27
CA THR A 189 -14.30 3.77 13.01
C THR A 189 -13.73 4.74 11.98
N ASN A 190 -12.43 4.68 11.70
CA ASN A 190 -11.71 5.46 10.69
C ASN A 190 -10.28 4.92 10.48
N ILE A 191 -9.67 5.25 9.35
CA ILE A 191 -8.37 4.73 8.90
C ILE A 191 -7.46 5.91 8.49
N LEU A 192 -6.19 5.84 8.86
CA LEU A 192 -5.12 6.64 8.25
C LEU A 192 -4.31 5.77 7.29
N GLN A 193 -4.38 6.09 6.00
CA GLN A 193 -3.53 5.49 4.98
C GLN A 193 -2.15 6.17 5.00
N ILE A 194 -1.09 5.38 4.99
CA ILE A 194 0.29 5.82 5.17
C ILE A 194 1.17 5.25 4.08
N HIS A 195 1.82 6.12 3.31
CA HIS A 195 2.94 5.73 2.47
C HIS A 195 4.25 5.72 3.29
N VAL A 196 4.77 4.54 3.65
CA VAL A 196 5.87 4.40 4.64
C VAL A 196 7.10 5.26 4.28
N PRO A 197 7.63 5.23 3.04
CA PRO A 197 8.80 6.03 2.67
C PRO A 197 8.64 7.55 2.79
N THR A 198 7.42 8.08 2.70
CA THR A 198 7.15 9.53 2.80
C THR A 198 6.57 9.94 4.14
N ALA A 199 6.23 8.98 5.01
CA ALA A 199 5.49 9.22 6.25
C ALA A 199 6.31 9.83 7.38
N THR A 200 7.64 9.80 7.31
CA THR A 200 8.53 10.39 8.32
C THR A 200 9.82 10.83 7.64
N ALA A 201 10.62 11.66 8.31
CA ALA A 201 11.92 12.09 7.78
C ALA A 201 12.87 10.91 7.46
N GLY A 202 12.76 9.78 8.18
CA GLY A 202 13.58 8.60 7.94
C GLY A 202 13.04 7.63 6.88
N GLY A 203 11.76 7.69 6.54
CA GLY A 203 11.16 6.86 5.45
C GLY A 203 11.19 5.34 5.66
N THR A 204 11.30 4.86 6.90
CA THR A 204 11.39 3.42 7.22
C THR A 204 10.35 3.00 8.26
N LEU A 205 10.11 1.69 8.39
CA LEU A 205 9.29 1.13 9.46
C LEU A 205 9.85 1.44 10.85
N ALA A 206 11.18 1.36 11.05
CA ALA A 206 11.81 1.79 12.30
C ALA A 206 11.57 3.29 12.60
N SER A 207 11.65 4.16 11.59
CA SER A 207 11.37 5.59 11.75
C SER A 207 9.91 5.86 12.12
N LEU A 208 8.97 5.18 11.46
CA LEU A 208 7.55 5.26 11.78
C LEU A 208 7.23 4.73 13.18
N THR A 209 7.88 3.64 13.58
CA THR A 209 7.77 3.05 14.93
C THR A 209 8.19 4.06 16.00
N ARG A 210 9.37 4.69 15.85
CA ARG A 210 9.83 5.73 16.78
C ARG A 210 8.89 6.93 16.80
N HIS A 211 8.30 7.29 15.66
CA HIS A 211 7.32 8.37 15.60
C HIS A 211 6.06 8.05 16.42
N PHE A 212 5.45 6.87 16.24
CA PHE A 212 4.30 6.45 17.04
C PHE A 212 4.64 6.25 18.52
N GLN A 213 5.84 5.79 18.85
CA GLN A 213 6.28 5.69 20.25
C GLN A 213 6.37 7.07 20.90
N ARG A 214 6.98 8.06 20.22
CA ARG A 214 7.02 9.46 20.67
C ARG A 214 5.61 10.02 20.87
N LEU A 215 4.68 9.74 19.94
CA LEU A 215 3.27 10.16 20.08
C LEU A 215 2.61 9.49 21.29
N GLY A 216 2.85 8.20 21.50
CA GLY A 216 2.35 7.46 22.66
C GLY A 216 2.85 8.04 23.98
N ASP A 217 4.16 8.30 24.10
CA ASP A 217 4.76 8.92 25.29
C ASP A 217 4.14 10.30 25.58
N ARG A 218 3.96 11.11 24.52
CA ARG A 218 3.38 12.45 24.63
C ARG A 218 1.91 12.41 25.09
N VAL A 219 1.12 11.52 24.52
CA VAL A 219 -0.29 11.29 24.91
C VAL A 219 -0.37 10.78 26.35
N SER A 220 0.49 9.84 26.74
CA SER A 220 0.51 9.28 28.11
C SER A 220 0.86 10.33 29.16
N ALA A 221 1.78 11.24 28.84
CA ALA A 221 2.18 12.33 29.71
C ALA A 221 1.20 13.52 29.72
N GLY A 222 0.12 13.48 28.92
CA GLY A 222 -0.84 14.58 28.82
C GLY A 222 -0.23 15.88 28.28
N LEU A 223 0.82 15.78 27.45
CA LEU A 223 1.50 16.94 26.89
C LEU A 223 0.67 17.58 25.77
N PRO A 224 0.78 18.91 25.55
CA PRO A 224 0.11 19.59 24.44
C PRO A 224 0.47 18.95 23.10
N LEU A 225 -0.49 18.79 22.19
CA LEU A 225 -0.21 18.21 20.86
C LEU A 225 0.22 19.31 19.88
N ASP A 226 1.26 19.03 19.09
CA ASP A 226 1.65 19.91 17.98
C ASP A 226 0.81 19.57 16.72
N PRO A 227 0.62 20.50 15.76
CA PRO A 227 -0.17 20.22 14.54
C PRO A 227 0.25 18.95 13.79
N PHE A 228 1.56 18.68 13.77
CA PHE A 228 2.10 17.46 13.16
C PHE A 228 1.75 16.20 13.95
N ASP A 229 1.55 16.27 15.28
CA ASP A 229 1.07 15.12 16.05
C ASP A 229 -0.40 14.85 15.73
N GLU A 230 -1.19 15.92 15.57
CA GLU A 230 -2.63 15.84 15.36
C GLU A 230 -3.01 15.08 14.07
N ILE A 231 -2.20 15.16 13.00
CA ILE A 231 -2.44 14.43 11.74
C ILE A 231 -2.20 12.91 11.83
N TYR A 232 -1.51 12.39 12.86
CA TYR A 232 -1.37 10.94 13.12
C TYR A 232 -2.33 10.44 14.21
N LEU A 233 -2.88 11.36 15.00
CA LEU A 233 -3.77 11.06 16.11
C LEU A 233 -5.24 11.09 15.67
N GLY A 234 -6.10 10.47 16.48
CA GLY A 234 -7.53 10.38 16.12
C GLY A 234 -7.89 9.21 15.22
N TYR A 235 -6.92 8.39 14.79
CA TYR A 235 -7.18 7.18 14.00
C TYR A 235 -7.29 5.87 14.80
N ASP A 236 -8.23 5.01 14.42
CA ASP A 236 -8.47 3.66 14.96
C ASP A 236 -7.61 2.60 14.29
N ALA A 237 -7.29 2.81 13.02
CA ALA A 237 -6.43 1.94 12.24
C ALA A 237 -5.43 2.77 11.42
N VAL A 238 -4.30 2.16 11.11
CA VAL A 238 -3.39 2.63 10.07
C VAL A 238 -3.30 1.58 8.96
N GLN A 239 -3.38 2.01 7.71
CA GLN A 239 -3.16 1.17 6.55
C GLN A 239 -1.84 1.53 5.89
N LEU A 240 -0.93 0.56 5.76
CA LEU A 240 0.39 0.80 5.19
C LEU A 240 0.41 0.50 3.69
N LEU A 241 1.10 1.36 2.93
CA LEU A 241 1.60 1.06 1.60
C LEU A 241 3.01 1.65 1.39
N PRO A 242 3.87 1.05 0.58
CA PRO A 242 3.89 -0.39 0.36
C PRO A 242 4.34 -1.15 1.60
N VAL A 243 4.15 -2.47 1.59
CA VAL A 243 4.80 -3.40 2.55
C VAL A 243 5.47 -4.57 1.81
N GLU A 244 5.06 -4.81 0.57
CA GLU A 244 5.47 -5.95 -0.24
C GLU A 244 6.77 -5.68 -1.00
N PRO A 245 7.67 -6.68 -1.13
CA PRO A 245 8.85 -6.57 -1.97
C PRO A 245 8.47 -6.24 -3.41
N THR A 246 9.20 -5.31 -4.01
CA THR A 246 8.94 -4.82 -5.36
C THR A 246 9.96 -5.34 -6.37
N THR A 247 9.72 -5.01 -7.63
CA THR A 247 10.69 -5.05 -8.74
C THR A 247 12.05 -4.43 -8.39
N VAL A 248 13.08 -4.85 -9.11
CA VAL A 248 14.43 -4.25 -9.11
C VAL A 248 14.62 -3.35 -10.33
N HIS A 249 15.76 -2.66 -10.44
CA HIS A 249 16.11 -1.85 -11.62
C HIS A 249 16.05 -2.68 -12.91
N GLU A 250 15.24 -2.26 -13.90
CA GLU A 250 14.96 -3.06 -15.11
C GLU A 250 16.21 -3.37 -15.94
N ALA A 251 17.10 -2.37 -16.11
CA ALA A 251 18.36 -2.51 -16.86
C ALA A 251 19.63 -2.32 -16.01
N GLY A 252 19.48 -2.02 -14.71
CA GLY A 252 20.59 -1.75 -13.78
C GLY A 252 21.10 -3.01 -13.11
N PRO A 253 22.28 -2.98 -12.45
CA PRO A 253 22.76 -4.17 -11.76
C PRO A 253 21.76 -4.58 -10.68
N GLU A 254 21.55 -5.89 -10.54
CA GLU A 254 20.79 -6.44 -9.44
C GLU A 254 21.46 -6.08 -8.11
N PHE A 255 20.68 -6.09 -7.03
CA PHE A 255 21.19 -5.87 -5.68
C PHE A 255 22.14 -6.97 -5.19
N TRP A 256 22.13 -8.11 -5.88
CA TRP A 256 23.05 -9.23 -5.69
C TRP A 256 23.68 -9.59 -7.03
N THR A 257 24.98 -9.36 -7.20
CA THR A 257 25.69 -9.72 -8.44
C THR A 257 26.89 -10.59 -8.10
N GLU A 258 26.89 -11.82 -8.60
CA GLU A 258 28.02 -12.75 -8.46
C GLU A 258 29.11 -12.41 -9.48
N GLU A 259 30.33 -12.30 -9.00
CA GLU A 259 31.49 -12.18 -9.88
C GLU A 259 31.84 -13.54 -10.48
N PRO A 260 32.38 -13.59 -11.71
CA PRO A 260 32.88 -14.83 -12.28
C PRO A 260 34.00 -15.40 -11.39
N ASP A 261 33.71 -16.49 -10.70
CA ASP A 261 34.68 -17.16 -9.82
C ASP A 261 35.19 -18.45 -10.48
N ALA A 262 36.46 -18.78 -10.20
CA ALA A 262 37.07 -20.05 -10.58
C ALA A 262 37.01 -21.09 -9.45
N ASP A 263 36.63 -20.69 -8.22
CA ASP A 263 36.47 -21.56 -7.07
C ASP A 263 35.03 -22.11 -6.98
N ALA A 264 34.89 -23.42 -6.76
CA ALA A 264 33.59 -24.06 -6.58
C ALA A 264 33.05 -23.91 -5.14
N ASP A 265 33.93 -23.73 -4.15
CA ASP A 265 33.61 -23.65 -2.73
C ASP A 265 33.42 -22.19 -2.24
N ARG A 266 33.59 -21.21 -3.12
CA ARG A 266 33.51 -19.77 -2.82
C ARG A 266 32.85 -18.99 -3.95
N VAL A 267 32.27 -17.85 -3.61
CA VAL A 267 31.80 -16.86 -4.58
C VAL A 267 32.00 -15.46 -4.03
N THR A 268 32.55 -14.58 -4.86
CA THR A 268 32.61 -13.15 -4.56
C THR A 268 31.35 -12.47 -5.09
N VAL A 269 30.70 -11.67 -4.24
CA VAL A 269 29.43 -11.02 -4.54
C VAL A 269 29.54 -9.51 -4.34
N SER A 270 29.10 -8.75 -5.33
CA SER A 270 28.83 -7.33 -5.20
C SER A 270 27.40 -7.14 -4.71
N LEU A 271 27.26 -6.60 -3.51
CA LEU A 271 25.99 -6.35 -2.83
C LEU A 271 25.67 -4.86 -2.87
N THR A 272 24.43 -4.54 -3.23
CA THR A 272 23.88 -3.19 -3.17
C THR A 272 22.64 -3.22 -2.29
N ARG A 273 22.53 -2.25 -1.37
CA ARG A 273 21.32 -2.09 -0.56
C ARG A 273 20.16 -1.69 -1.47
N PRO A 274 18.99 -2.36 -1.38
CA PRO A 274 17.82 -1.99 -2.15
C PRO A 274 17.43 -0.51 -1.96
N ASP A 275 17.26 0.20 -3.07
CA ASP A 275 17.01 1.65 -3.13
C ASP A 275 15.87 2.04 -4.10
N THR A 276 15.02 1.09 -4.46
CA THR A 276 13.90 1.34 -5.38
C THR A 276 12.80 2.16 -4.69
N THR A 277 12.35 3.24 -5.33
CA THR A 277 11.20 4.03 -4.87
C THR A 277 9.97 3.62 -5.66
N ASN A 278 8.91 3.21 -4.97
CA ASN A 278 7.69 2.71 -5.59
C ASN A 278 6.50 2.89 -4.64
N TRP A 279 5.31 3.06 -5.19
CA TRP A 279 4.03 2.89 -4.49
C TRP A 279 3.78 1.47 -3.95
N GLY A 280 4.47 0.49 -4.54
CA GLY A 280 4.46 -0.96 -4.27
C GLY A 280 3.42 -1.77 -4.99
N TYR A 281 2.99 -1.31 -6.15
CA TYR A 281 2.12 -2.05 -7.06
C TYR A 281 2.91 -2.88 -8.08
N ASP A 282 4.18 -2.54 -8.34
CA ASP A 282 5.05 -3.34 -9.22
C ASP A 282 5.72 -4.45 -8.41
N ILE A 283 4.92 -5.45 -8.09
CA ILE A 283 5.32 -6.64 -7.34
C ILE A 283 5.60 -7.79 -8.31
N VAL A 284 6.46 -8.72 -7.88
CA VAL A 284 6.83 -9.91 -8.68
C VAL A 284 6.24 -11.21 -8.13
N ILE A 285 5.35 -11.10 -7.12
CA ILE A 285 4.79 -12.19 -6.29
C ILE A 285 5.82 -12.94 -5.42
N ALA A 286 7.02 -13.21 -5.93
CA ALA A 286 8.09 -13.83 -5.16
C ALA A 286 8.43 -13.01 -3.91
N GLY A 287 8.47 -13.67 -2.75
CA GLY A 287 8.89 -13.05 -1.50
C GLY A 287 7.81 -12.26 -0.76
N MET A 288 6.55 -12.27 -1.22
CA MET A 288 5.48 -11.53 -0.54
C MET A 288 5.14 -12.04 0.88
N ALA A 289 5.73 -13.16 1.31
CA ALA A 289 5.71 -13.58 2.70
C ALA A 289 6.58 -12.70 3.62
N THR A 290 7.57 -11.96 3.09
CA THR A 290 8.51 -11.10 3.85
C THR A 290 8.37 -9.63 3.52
N VAL A 291 8.97 -8.76 4.32
CA VAL A 291 8.85 -7.30 4.25
C VAL A 291 9.76 -6.74 3.15
N ASN A 292 9.29 -5.73 2.43
CA ASN A 292 10.10 -5.00 1.45
C ASN A 292 11.39 -4.46 2.11
N PRO A 293 12.58 -4.87 1.63
CA PRO A 293 13.85 -4.50 2.26
C PRO A 293 14.15 -2.99 2.20
N VAL A 294 13.58 -2.25 1.25
CA VAL A 294 13.73 -0.79 1.16
C VAL A 294 13.16 -0.10 2.40
N LEU A 295 12.12 -0.68 3.01
CA LEU A 295 11.43 -0.10 4.16
C LEU A 295 12.15 -0.34 5.50
N LEU A 296 13.20 -1.17 5.50
CA LEU A 296 13.87 -1.67 6.70
C LEU A 296 15.14 -0.86 6.97
N GLU A 297 15.19 -0.06 8.03
CA GLU A 297 16.37 0.73 8.39
C GLU A 297 17.60 -0.18 8.64
N SER A 298 17.41 -1.22 9.44
CA SER A 298 18.41 -2.23 9.79
C SER A 298 18.55 -3.37 8.77
N GLY A 299 17.63 -3.46 7.79
CA GLY A 299 17.51 -4.59 6.88
C GLY A 299 16.86 -5.84 7.51
N ARG A 300 16.17 -5.71 8.66
CA ARG A 300 15.57 -6.85 9.37
C ARG A 300 14.04 -6.81 9.40
N PRO A 301 13.35 -7.93 9.06
CA PRO A 301 11.89 -7.98 8.99
C PRO A 301 11.20 -7.73 10.35
N ASP A 302 11.95 -7.87 11.45
CA ASP A 302 11.56 -7.49 12.82
C ASP A 302 10.89 -6.11 12.92
N GLU A 303 11.28 -5.14 12.08
CA GLU A 303 10.76 -3.77 12.16
C GLU A 303 9.25 -3.69 11.90
N LEU A 304 8.66 -4.63 11.15
CA LEU A 304 7.20 -4.69 10.98
C LEU A 304 6.50 -5.17 12.26
N VAL A 305 7.10 -6.13 12.98
CA VAL A 305 6.59 -6.60 14.27
C VAL A 305 6.71 -5.49 15.32
N ASP A 306 7.80 -4.72 15.30
CA ASP A 306 7.98 -3.58 16.20
C ASP A 306 6.90 -2.50 15.99
N LEU A 307 6.61 -2.18 14.73
CA LEU A 307 5.56 -1.22 14.40
C LEU A 307 4.19 -1.73 14.87
N ALA A 308 3.85 -2.99 14.58
CA ALA A 308 2.61 -3.61 15.07
C ALA A 308 2.52 -3.50 16.60
N ALA A 309 3.61 -3.81 17.30
CA ALA A 309 3.62 -3.77 18.75
C ALA A 309 3.43 -2.37 19.33
N VAL A 310 4.01 -1.33 18.72
CA VAL A 310 3.79 0.06 19.14
C VAL A 310 2.36 0.53 18.89
N LEU A 311 1.74 0.10 17.79
CA LEU A 311 0.35 0.41 17.46
C LEU A 311 -0.64 -0.27 18.43
N HIS A 312 -0.45 -1.56 18.70
CA HIS A 312 -1.32 -2.33 19.60
C HIS A 312 -1.23 -1.87 21.06
N ASN A 313 -0.04 -1.44 21.50
CA ASN A 313 0.18 -0.94 22.86
C ASN A 313 -0.06 0.58 22.99
N PHE A 314 -0.66 1.23 22.00
CA PHE A 314 -0.88 2.68 22.03
C PHE A 314 -1.78 3.09 23.23
N PRO A 315 -1.40 4.10 24.04
CA PRO A 315 -1.88 4.27 25.41
C PRO A 315 -3.34 4.70 25.57
N SER A 316 -3.91 5.43 24.59
CA SER A 316 -5.33 5.81 24.66
C SER A 316 -6.26 4.65 24.29
N ARG A 317 -5.82 3.84 23.32
CA ARG A 317 -6.43 2.60 22.87
C ARG A 317 -5.54 1.99 21.77
N PRO A 318 -5.57 0.67 21.60
CA PRO A 318 -4.90 0.00 20.49
C PRO A 318 -5.30 0.60 19.14
N LYS A 319 -4.33 0.65 18.23
CA LYS A 319 -4.53 1.00 16.82
C LYS A 319 -4.37 -0.27 15.99
N MET A 320 -5.33 -0.52 15.10
CA MET A 320 -5.23 -1.65 14.17
C MET A 320 -4.16 -1.40 13.12
N LEU A 321 -3.39 -2.43 12.77
CA LEU A 321 -2.51 -2.48 11.62
C LEU A 321 -3.24 -3.15 10.44
N ILE A 322 -3.41 -2.42 9.35
CA ILE A 322 -3.95 -2.94 8.09
C ILE A 322 -2.82 -3.06 7.08
N LEU A 323 -2.63 -4.27 6.55
CA LEU A 323 -1.68 -4.53 5.48
C LEU A 323 -2.35 -4.54 4.12
N ASP A 324 -1.62 -4.09 3.13
CA ASP A 324 -2.02 -4.17 1.74
C ASP A 324 -1.52 -5.45 1.09
N VAL A 325 -2.37 -6.11 0.30
CA VAL A 325 -2.06 -7.37 -0.40
C VAL A 325 -2.34 -7.20 -1.89
N VAL A 326 -1.27 -7.22 -2.70
CA VAL A 326 -1.30 -6.96 -4.14
C VAL A 326 -1.06 -8.26 -4.90
N PHE A 327 -2.08 -9.11 -5.03
CA PHE A 327 -1.95 -10.43 -5.70
C PHE A 327 -2.67 -10.51 -7.06
N GLY A 328 -3.20 -9.39 -7.58
CA GLY A 328 -3.97 -9.37 -8.84
C GLY A 328 -3.13 -9.59 -10.12
N HIS A 329 -1.82 -9.32 -10.05
CA HIS A 329 -0.89 -9.44 -11.17
C HIS A 329 0.54 -9.67 -10.67
N SER A 330 1.46 -9.91 -11.60
CA SER A 330 2.90 -9.79 -11.37
C SER A 330 3.50 -8.91 -12.46
N ASP A 331 4.46 -8.05 -12.13
CA ASP A 331 5.32 -7.43 -13.13
C ASP A 331 6.06 -8.50 -13.95
N ASN A 332 6.50 -8.15 -15.16
CA ASN A 332 7.24 -9.05 -16.05
C ASN A 332 8.55 -9.56 -15.46
N GLN A 333 9.16 -8.85 -14.51
CA GLN A 333 10.31 -9.34 -13.77
C GLN A 333 9.98 -10.63 -12.99
N GLY A 334 8.72 -10.90 -12.65
CA GLY A 334 8.29 -12.17 -12.06
C GLY A 334 8.69 -13.40 -12.89
N LEU A 335 8.80 -13.28 -14.22
CA LEU A 335 9.28 -14.34 -15.12
C LEU A 335 10.75 -14.73 -14.87
N ARG A 336 11.51 -13.90 -14.15
CA ARG A 336 12.90 -14.19 -13.72
C ARG A 336 12.96 -14.82 -12.32
N ALA A 337 11.91 -14.64 -11.50
CA ALA A 337 11.89 -15.05 -10.10
C ALA A 337 11.02 -16.30 -9.84
N LEU A 338 10.02 -16.56 -10.68
CA LEU A 338 9.06 -17.65 -10.55
C LEU A 338 9.07 -18.52 -11.81
N ASN A 339 8.72 -19.80 -11.64
CA ASN A 339 8.58 -20.71 -12.77
C ASN A 339 7.32 -20.35 -13.61
N PRO A 340 7.26 -20.74 -14.91
CA PRO A 340 6.18 -20.36 -15.80
C PRO A 340 4.77 -20.78 -15.37
N HIS A 341 4.63 -21.80 -14.52
CA HIS A 341 3.33 -22.31 -14.09
C HIS A 341 2.63 -21.40 -13.08
N PHE A 342 3.30 -20.35 -12.58
CA PHE A 342 2.65 -19.28 -11.80
C PHE A 342 1.76 -18.37 -12.66
N PHE A 343 1.92 -18.38 -13.99
CA PHE A 343 1.36 -17.36 -14.87
C PHE A 343 0.35 -17.92 -15.87
N ALA A 344 -0.76 -17.19 -16.03
CA ALA A 344 -1.80 -17.47 -17.02
C ALA A 344 -1.61 -16.67 -18.32
N GLY A 345 -0.51 -15.92 -18.45
CA GLY A 345 -0.15 -15.12 -19.62
C GLY A 345 -0.09 -13.61 -19.35
N PRO A 346 0.22 -12.80 -20.37
CA PRO A 346 0.45 -11.35 -20.19
C PRO A 346 -0.83 -10.56 -19.89
N ASN A 347 -0.69 -9.45 -19.17
CA ASN A 347 -1.74 -8.45 -18.92
C ASN A 347 -1.18 -7.01 -18.97
N MET A 348 -2.01 -6.02 -18.65
CA MET A 348 -1.62 -4.60 -18.71
C MET A 348 -0.56 -4.17 -17.67
N TYR A 349 -0.41 -4.95 -16.59
CA TYR A 349 0.54 -4.71 -15.50
C TYR A 349 1.73 -5.71 -15.50
N GLY A 350 1.84 -6.55 -16.53
CA GLY A 350 2.84 -7.62 -16.62
C GLY A 350 2.20 -8.96 -16.96
N GLN A 351 1.94 -9.80 -15.95
CA GLN A 351 1.44 -11.17 -16.05
C GLN A 351 0.19 -11.37 -15.17
N ASN A 352 -0.81 -12.07 -15.71
CA ASN A 352 -1.88 -12.69 -14.92
C ASN A 352 -1.32 -13.89 -14.17
N LEU A 353 -1.77 -14.12 -12.94
CA LEU A 353 -1.44 -15.33 -12.20
C LEU A 353 -2.41 -16.47 -12.53
N ASP A 354 -1.93 -17.70 -12.46
CA ASP A 354 -2.76 -18.89 -12.66
C ASP A 354 -3.44 -19.31 -11.34
N TYR A 355 -4.45 -18.56 -10.92
CA TYR A 355 -5.23 -18.85 -9.71
C TYR A 355 -5.97 -20.19 -9.76
N ARG A 356 -6.15 -20.78 -10.94
CA ARG A 356 -6.82 -22.07 -11.13
C ARG A 356 -5.87 -23.24 -10.95
N ASN A 357 -4.55 -23.00 -10.99
CA ASN A 357 -3.56 -24.00 -10.61
C ASN A 357 -3.59 -24.21 -9.08
N PRO A 358 -3.92 -25.42 -8.60
CA PRO A 358 -4.05 -25.70 -7.16
C PRO A 358 -2.78 -25.41 -6.35
N ALA A 359 -1.60 -25.59 -6.95
CA ALA A 359 -0.33 -25.30 -6.28
C ALA A 359 -0.12 -23.80 -6.11
N VAL A 360 -0.33 -23.02 -7.18
CA VAL A 360 -0.19 -21.55 -7.18
C VAL A 360 -1.13 -20.93 -6.16
N ARG A 361 -2.43 -21.27 -6.22
CA ARG A 361 -3.43 -20.78 -5.28
C ARG A 361 -3.06 -21.08 -3.83
N ALA A 362 -2.61 -22.31 -3.54
CA ALA A 362 -2.18 -22.71 -2.21
C ALA A 362 -0.93 -21.95 -1.72
N ILE A 363 0.04 -21.71 -2.61
CA ILE A 363 1.26 -20.96 -2.32
C ILE A 363 0.91 -19.49 -2.02
N LEU A 364 0.07 -18.85 -2.83
CA LEU A 364 -0.36 -17.46 -2.60
C LEU A 364 -1.10 -17.31 -1.26
N LEU A 365 -2.02 -18.23 -0.93
CA LEU A 365 -2.68 -18.23 0.38
C LEU A 365 -1.68 -18.40 1.54
N GLU A 366 -0.66 -19.23 1.35
CA GLU A 366 0.39 -19.40 2.36
C GLU A 366 1.29 -18.16 2.49
N MET A 367 1.58 -17.45 1.38
CA MET A 367 2.26 -16.15 1.43
C MET A 367 1.47 -15.14 2.25
N GLN A 368 0.18 -14.97 1.93
CA GLN A 368 -0.72 -14.07 2.67
C GLN A 368 -0.71 -14.42 4.16
N ARG A 369 -0.84 -15.70 4.50
CA ARG A 369 -0.83 -16.14 5.89
C ARG A 369 0.45 -15.71 6.63
N ARG A 370 1.62 -16.03 6.06
CA ARG A 370 2.91 -15.70 6.67
C ARG A 370 3.07 -14.21 6.88
N LYS A 371 2.67 -13.41 5.88
CA LYS A 371 2.70 -11.95 5.96
C LYS A 371 1.81 -11.41 7.08
N VAL A 372 0.59 -11.91 7.17
CA VAL A 372 -0.43 -11.41 8.11
C VAL A 372 -0.10 -11.79 9.56
N ASP A 373 0.56 -12.94 9.77
CA ASP A 373 1.03 -13.41 11.08
C ASP A 373 2.09 -12.49 11.74
N PHE A 374 2.64 -11.50 11.00
CA PHE A 374 3.39 -10.39 11.62
C PHE A 374 2.52 -9.58 12.61
N GLY A 375 1.20 -9.72 12.53
CA GLY A 375 0.23 -9.19 13.49
C GLY A 375 -0.69 -8.15 12.88
N ALA A 376 -1.10 -8.30 11.62
CA ALA A 376 -2.08 -7.39 11.03
C ALA A 376 -3.49 -7.73 11.53
N ASP A 377 -4.25 -6.72 11.97
CA ASP A 377 -5.65 -6.86 12.36
C ASP A 377 -6.60 -6.75 11.16
N GLY A 378 -6.12 -6.18 10.05
CA GLY A 378 -6.88 -6.02 8.82
C GLY A 378 -6.05 -6.19 7.55
N ILE A 379 -6.74 -6.43 6.44
CA ILE A 379 -6.17 -6.59 5.11
C ILE A 379 -6.97 -5.75 4.11
N ARG A 380 -6.27 -4.98 3.28
CA ARG A 380 -6.82 -4.48 2.00
C ARG A 380 -6.29 -5.38 0.90
N VAL A 381 -7.19 -5.98 0.12
CA VAL A 381 -6.84 -6.62 -1.15
C VAL A 381 -6.91 -5.56 -2.22
N ASP A 382 -5.74 -5.21 -2.73
CA ASP A 382 -5.57 -4.23 -3.78
C ASP A 382 -5.99 -4.80 -5.14
N GLY A 383 -6.56 -3.96 -6.00
CA GLY A 383 -6.93 -4.35 -7.35
C GLY A 383 -7.78 -5.63 -7.41
N ALA A 384 -8.76 -5.78 -6.51
CA ALA A 384 -9.55 -7.01 -6.38
C ALA A 384 -10.35 -7.33 -7.67
N GLN A 385 -10.56 -6.35 -8.54
CA GLN A 385 -11.09 -6.59 -9.89
C GLN A 385 -10.13 -7.36 -10.81
N ASP A 386 -8.83 -7.41 -10.54
CA ASP A 386 -7.81 -7.98 -11.44
C ASP A 386 -7.59 -9.49 -11.21
N PHE A 387 -8.21 -10.06 -10.18
CA PHE A 387 -8.26 -11.50 -9.94
C PHE A 387 -9.17 -12.18 -10.96
N LYS A 388 -8.62 -12.42 -12.16
CA LYS A 388 -9.34 -12.96 -13.30
C LYS A 388 -8.69 -14.21 -13.84
N TRP A 389 -9.49 -15.06 -14.47
CA TRP A 389 -9.04 -16.21 -15.25
C TRP A 389 -9.80 -16.27 -16.57
N TRP A 390 -9.18 -16.86 -17.60
CA TRP A 390 -9.80 -17.01 -18.91
C TRP A 390 -10.68 -18.26 -18.96
N ASP A 391 -11.98 -18.09 -19.22
CA ASP A 391 -12.88 -19.20 -19.49
C ASP A 391 -12.90 -19.52 -20.99
N PRO A 392 -12.35 -20.67 -21.43
CA PRO A 392 -12.31 -21.05 -22.83
C PRO A 392 -13.70 -21.37 -23.42
N SER A 393 -14.69 -21.68 -22.58
CA SER A 393 -16.04 -22.04 -23.02
C SER A 393 -16.87 -20.82 -23.42
N THR A 394 -16.70 -19.71 -22.68
CA THR A 394 -17.37 -18.42 -22.95
C THR A 394 -16.48 -17.45 -23.72
N GLN A 395 -15.17 -17.71 -23.79
CA GLN A 395 -14.16 -16.80 -24.34
C GLN A 395 -14.15 -15.43 -23.64
N THR A 396 -14.29 -15.44 -22.31
CA THR A 396 -14.31 -14.25 -21.47
C THR A 396 -13.32 -14.37 -20.32
N MET A 397 -12.87 -13.22 -19.81
CA MET A 397 -12.18 -13.16 -18.51
C MET A 397 -13.23 -13.11 -17.41
N GLU A 398 -13.22 -14.10 -16.53
CA GLU A 398 -14.12 -14.22 -15.39
C GLU A 398 -13.38 -13.84 -14.10
N HIS A 399 -14.10 -13.27 -13.12
CA HIS A 399 -13.54 -12.95 -11.82
C HIS A 399 -13.50 -14.19 -10.90
N ASP A 400 -12.40 -14.40 -10.17
CA ASP A 400 -12.27 -15.50 -9.20
C ASP A 400 -12.77 -15.07 -7.80
N ASP A 401 -14.07 -14.81 -7.66
CA ASP A 401 -14.69 -14.42 -6.38
C ASP A 401 -14.59 -15.52 -5.30
N GLU A 402 -14.42 -16.79 -5.72
CA GLU A 402 -14.15 -17.91 -4.83
C GLU A 402 -12.79 -17.74 -4.15
N TYR A 403 -11.76 -17.33 -4.90
CA TYR A 403 -10.44 -17.05 -4.35
C TYR A 403 -10.45 -15.87 -3.39
N LEU A 404 -11.14 -14.77 -3.75
CA LEU A 404 -11.32 -13.63 -2.86
C LEU A 404 -12.01 -14.05 -1.54
N SER A 405 -12.96 -14.99 -1.60
CA SER A 405 -13.62 -15.56 -0.42
C SER A 405 -12.69 -16.44 0.43
N GLU A 406 -11.77 -17.18 -0.19
CA GLU A 406 -10.75 -17.94 0.54
C GLU A 406 -9.74 -17.03 1.25
N MET A 407 -9.34 -15.93 0.61
CA MET A 407 -8.46 -14.92 1.21
C MET A 407 -9.09 -14.36 2.50
N SER A 408 -10.37 -14.01 2.47
CA SER A 408 -11.10 -13.42 3.62
C SER A 408 -11.44 -14.43 4.72
N ALA A 409 -11.58 -15.71 4.39
CA ALA A 409 -11.91 -16.77 5.33
C ALA A 409 -10.71 -17.28 6.16
N MET A 410 -9.48 -16.92 5.79
CA MET A 410 -8.25 -17.48 6.36
C MET A 410 -8.07 -17.16 7.85
N VAL A 411 -7.72 -18.19 8.63
CA VAL A 411 -7.36 -18.04 10.05
C VAL A 411 -5.85 -17.79 10.18
N GLN A 412 -5.52 -16.72 10.90
CA GLN A 412 -4.18 -16.22 11.19
C GLN A 412 -3.83 -16.50 12.66
N HIS A 413 -2.54 -16.45 12.99
CA HIS A 413 -2.03 -16.73 14.33
C HIS A 413 -1.00 -15.69 14.76
N ALA A 414 -1.26 -15.04 15.89
CA ALA A 414 -0.30 -14.16 16.55
C ALA A 414 -0.27 -14.44 18.05
N ALA A 415 0.92 -14.52 18.64
CA ALA A 415 1.13 -14.84 20.06
C ALA A 415 0.36 -16.10 20.55
N GLY A 416 0.20 -17.10 19.68
CA GLY A 416 -0.55 -18.34 19.97
C GLY A 416 -2.07 -18.21 19.92
N VAL A 417 -2.61 -17.08 19.44
CA VAL A 417 -4.05 -16.82 19.35
C VAL A 417 -4.52 -16.90 17.91
N PRO A 418 -5.52 -17.75 17.60
CA PRO A 418 -6.14 -17.77 16.27
C PRO A 418 -7.10 -16.60 16.08
N TYR A 419 -7.05 -15.95 14.92
CA TYR A 419 -7.95 -14.86 14.57
C TYR A 419 -8.26 -14.79 13.07
N ARG A 420 -9.28 -14.01 12.69
CA ARG A 420 -9.63 -13.64 11.32
C ARG A 420 -9.56 -12.11 11.21
N PRO A 421 -8.69 -11.55 10.35
CA PRO A 421 -8.56 -10.10 10.20
C PRO A 421 -9.82 -9.48 9.59
N TRP A 422 -9.95 -8.17 9.73
CA TRP A 422 -10.91 -7.37 8.98
C TRP A 422 -10.48 -7.24 7.51
N PHE A 423 -11.43 -7.23 6.56
CA PHE A 423 -11.11 -7.31 5.14
C PHE A 423 -11.77 -6.18 4.35
N VAL A 424 -10.98 -5.59 3.45
CA VAL A 424 -11.39 -4.55 2.50
C VAL A 424 -10.97 -4.98 1.11
N PHE A 425 -11.86 -4.90 0.13
CA PHE A 425 -11.55 -5.09 -1.28
C PHE A 425 -11.52 -3.76 -2.01
N GLU A 426 -10.43 -3.47 -2.69
CA GLU A 426 -10.39 -2.40 -3.68
C GLU A 426 -10.96 -2.93 -5.00
N ASP A 427 -12.25 -2.72 -5.21
CA ASP A 427 -12.93 -3.18 -6.42
C ASP A 427 -13.88 -2.11 -6.95
N GLY A 428 -13.80 -1.84 -8.24
CA GLY A 428 -14.70 -0.94 -8.96
C GLY A 428 -15.24 -1.56 -10.25
N ARG A 429 -15.38 -2.90 -10.30
CA ARG A 429 -15.81 -3.57 -11.53
C ARG A 429 -17.14 -2.99 -12.03
N PRO A 430 -17.33 -2.81 -13.35
CA PRO A 430 -16.53 -3.38 -14.43
C PRO A 430 -15.36 -2.50 -14.92
N TRP A 431 -14.78 -1.65 -14.08
CA TRP A 431 -13.52 -0.94 -14.38
C TRP A 431 -12.48 -1.89 -15.05
N PRO A 432 -11.81 -1.47 -16.15
CA PRO A 432 -11.76 -0.11 -16.71
C PRO A 432 -12.68 0.13 -17.92
N GLN A 433 -13.84 -0.54 -18.03
CA GLN A 433 -14.82 -0.23 -19.09
C GLN A 433 -15.18 1.26 -19.09
N GLU A 434 -15.39 1.86 -20.27
CA GLU A 434 -15.56 3.32 -20.40
C GLU A 434 -16.71 3.90 -19.53
N ASP A 435 -17.80 3.15 -19.38
CA ASP A 435 -19.00 3.55 -18.64
C ASP A 435 -19.02 3.08 -17.16
N TRP A 436 -17.92 2.55 -16.64
CA TRP A 436 -17.81 1.99 -15.29
C TRP A 436 -18.31 2.94 -14.19
N GLU A 437 -18.15 4.26 -14.34
CA GLU A 437 -18.63 5.25 -13.37
C GLU A 437 -20.16 5.23 -13.23
N LEU A 438 -20.87 4.72 -14.23
CA LEU A 438 -22.32 4.52 -14.23
C LEU A 438 -22.67 3.06 -13.90
N SER A 439 -21.95 2.09 -14.45
CA SER A 439 -22.30 0.67 -14.36
C SER A 439 -21.80 -0.02 -13.08
N SER A 440 -20.77 0.51 -12.41
CA SER A 440 -20.27 -0.08 -11.17
C SER A 440 -21.25 0.11 -10.02
N THR A 441 -21.46 -0.97 -9.26
CA THR A 441 -22.25 -0.97 -8.03
C THR A 441 -21.38 -0.78 -6.79
N TYR A 442 -20.04 -0.89 -6.92
CA TYR A 442 -19.07 -0.88 -5.81
C TYR A 442 -19.40 -1.91 -4.70
N ARG A 443 -20.15 -2.96 -5.03
CA ARG A 443 -20.63 -3.98 -4.08
C ARG A 443 -20.43 -5.41 -4.59
N ALA A 444 -19.87 -5.57 -5.78
CA ALA A 444 -19.83 -6.85 -6.47
C ALA A 444 -19.14 -7.94 -5.64
N VAL A 445 -18.03 -7.62 -4.98
CA VAL A 445 -17.31 -8.58 -4.15
C VAL A 445 -18.07 -8.82 -2.85
N ILE A 446 -18.43 -7.76 -2.12
CA ILE A 446 -19.05 -7.89 -0.78
C ILE A 446 -20.46 -8.48 -0.82
N ALA A 447 -21.19 -8.40 -1.94
CA ALA A 447 -22.49 -9.04 -2.09
C ALA A 447 -22.41 -10.58 -2.08
N ASN A 448 -21.26 -11.14 -2.46
CA ASN A 448 -21.02 -12.57 -2.56
C ASN A 448 -20.24 -13.13 -1.35
N GLN A 449 -19.78 -12.28 -0.43
CA GLN A 449 -19.04 -12.72 0.77
C GLN A 449 -19.97 -13.35 1.81
N GLY A 450 -19.51 -14.43 2.45
CA GLY A 450 -20.21 -15.08 3.56
C GLY A 450 -20.08 -14.33 4.90
N ASP A 451 -19.21 -13.33 4.99
CA ASP A 451 -18.96 -12.53 6.18
C ASP A 451 -19.50 -11.10 5.97
N ALA A 452 -20.47 -10.71 6.81
CA ALA A 452 -21.17 -9.43 6.71
C ALA A 452 -20.30 -8.23 7.10
N ASP A 453 -19.12 -8.43 7.68
CA ASP A 453 -18.20 -7.37 8.08
C ASP A 453 -16.97 -7.30 7.17
N VAL A 454 -17.19 -7.57 5.87
CA VAL A 454 -16.23 -7.36 4.79
C VAL A 454 -16.63 -6.11 4.00
N PHE A 455 -15.63 -5.32 3.63
CA PHE A 455 -15.82 -3.99 3.07
C PHE A 455 -15.27 -3.87 1.65
N GLN A 456 -15.73 -2.87 0.93
CA GLN A 456 -15.25 -2.53 -0.40
C GLN A 456 -14.99 -1.02 -0.49
N TRP A 457 -14.12 -0.58 -1.40
CA TRP A 457 -13.98 0.84 -1.68
C TRP A 457 -15.28 1.44 -2.25
N GLY A 458 -15.75 2.53 -1.66
CA GLY A 458 -16.96 3.23 -2.10
C GLY A 458 -16.71 4.17 -3.28
N PRO A 459 -17.78 4.74 -3.88
CA PRO A 459 -17.71 5.51 -5.13
C PRO A 459 -16.95 6.83 -5.05
N LEU A 460 -16.80 7.41 -3.86
CA LEU A 460 -15.98 8.62 -3.64
C LEU A 460 -14.52 8.29 -3.31
N THR A 461 -14.23 7.03 -3.01
CA THR A 461 -12.91 6.52 -2.63
C THR A 461 -12.25 5.85 -3.83
N PHE A 462 -12.97 4.99 -4.53
CA PHE A 462 -12.46 4.29 -5.71
C PHE A 462 -12.31 5.25 -6.88
N ALA A 463 -11.06 5.38 -7.34
CA ALA A 463 -10.58 6.05 -8.54
C ALA A 463 -11.14 7.46 -8.86
N HIS A 464 -10.34 8.24 -9.56
CA HIS A 464 -10.75 9.39 -10.37
C HIS A 464 -11.56 10.56 -9.75
N ASN A 465 -11.68 10.64 -8.41
CA ASN A 465 -12.42 11.70 -7.75
C ASN A 465 -11.63 13.03 -7.68
N THR A 466 -12.23 14.12 -8.17
CA THR A 466 -11.59 15.42 -8.42
C THR A 466 -12.43 16.57 -7.84
N PRO A 467 -12.47 16.72 -6.50
CA PRO A 467 -13.41 17.61 -5.80
C PRO A 467 -13.19 19.11 -6.05
N PHE A 468 -12.12 19.48 -6.77
CA PHE A 468 -11.81 20.85 -7.16
C PHE A 468 -12.39 21.26 -8.53
N ILE A 469 -13.09 20.39 -9.26
CA ILE A 469 -13.77 20.76 -10.50
C ILE A 469 -15.15 21.36 -10.17
N TYR A 470 -15.46 22.52 -10.76
CA TYR A 470 -16.76 23.16 -10.54
C TYR A 470 -17.93 22.25 -10.91
N GLY A 471 -18.92 22.15 -10.03
CA GLY A 471 -20.11 21.32 -10.18
C GLY A 471 -19.93 19.86 -9.77
N TYR A 472 -18.73 19.47 -9.30
CA TYR A 472 -18.42 18.09 -8.90
C TYR A 472 -19.44 17.52 -7.90
N TRP A 473 -19.74 18.26 -6.82
CA TRP A 473 -20.59 17.78 -5.74
C TRP A 473 -22.04 17.54 -6.16
N LEU A 474 -22.61 18.42 -6.99
CA LEU A 474 -23.94 18.19 -7.56
C LEU A 474 -23.91 17.12 -8.65
N GLY A 475 -22.82 17.02 -9.43
CA GLY A 475 -22.64 15.94 -10.42
C GLY A 475 -22.57 14.55 -9.79
N LYS A 476 -22.01 14.43 -8.58
CA LYS A 476 -21.96 13.19 -7.79
C LYS A 476 -23.16 13.01 -6.84
N TRP A 477 -24.17 13.89 -6.87
CA TRP A 477 -25.32 13.85 -5.96
C TRP A 477 -25.98 12.47 -5.87
N TRP A 478 -26.23 11.84 -7.01
CA TRP A 478 -26.87 10.52 -7.06
C TRP A 478 -26.00 9.41 -6.45
N ARG A 479 -24.66 9.47 -6.61
CA ARG A 479 -23.73 8.56 -5.92
C ARG A 479 -23.68 8.81 -4.42
N ILE A 480 -23.75 10.07 -3.99
CA ILE A 480 -23.84 10.42 -2.57
C ILE A 480 -25.14 9.86 -1.96
N ARG A 481 -26.27 9.96 -2.69
CA ARG A 481 -27.54 9.34 -2.29
C ARG A 481 -27.43 7.82 -2.15
N GLU A 482 -26.78 7.17 -3.11
CA GLU A 482 -26.53 5.72 -3.05
C GLU A 482 -25.66 5.35 -1.84
N MET A 483 -24.59 6.10 -1.55
CA MET A 483 -23.78 5.90 -0.35
C MET A 483 -24.61 5.94 0.91
N LEU A 484 -25.51 6.91 1.04
CA LEU A 484 -26.37 7.04 2.22
C LEU A 484 -27.33 5.86 2.39
N GLU A 485 -27.74 5.22 1.28
CA GLU A 485 -28.72 4.12 1.28
C GLU A 485 -28.07 2.75 1.52
N VAL A 486 -26.87 2.49 0.97
CA VAL A 486 -26.22 1.16 1.00
C VAL A 486 -24.74 1.14 1.37
N GLY A 487 -24.15 2.25 1.82
CA GLY A 487 -22.71 2.42 2.03
C GLY A 487 -22.14 1.95 3.39
N ALA A 488 -22.90 1.27 4.24
CA ALA A 488 -22.45 0.82 5.56
C ALA A 488 -21.20 -0.09 5.53
N ASN A 489 -21.00 -0.82 4.43
CA ASN A 489 -19.86 -1.70 4.18
C ASN A 489 -18.85 -1.10 3.18
N TRP A 490 -18.82 0.23 3.06
CA TRP A 490 -17.85 0.92 2.19
C TRP A 490 -16.75 1.61 2.98
N ILE A 491 -15.56 1.66 2.39
CA ILE A 491 -14.59 2.71 2.70
C ILE A 491 -15.10 3.99 2.08
N SER A 492 -15.12 5.07 2.86
CA SER A 492 -15.63 6.38 2.45
C SER A 492 -14.55 7.45 2.57
N GLY A 493 -14.77 8.57 1.87
CA GLY A 493 -13.82 9.69 1.79
C GLY A 493 -13.23 9.84 0.39
N THR A 494 -12.74 11.05 0.10
CA THR A 494 -12.26 11.47 -1.23
C THR A 494 -10.75 11.68 -1.30
N ALA A 495 -10.01 11.47 -0.21
CA ALA A 495 -8.60 11.78 -0.09
C ALA A 495 -7.80 10.53 0.26
N ASN A 496 -7.48 9.75 -0.76
CA ASN A 496 -6.57 8.61 -0.68
C ASN A 496 -5.40 8.78 -1.65
N HIS A 497 -4.43 7.86 -1.64
CA HIS A 497 -3.27 7.92 -2.52
C HIS A 497 -3.64 7.95 -4.03
N ASP A 498 -4.76 7.34 -4.41
CA ASP A 498 -5.20 7.26 -5.80
C ASP A 498 -5.92 8.51 -6.27
N THR A 499 -6.84 9.03 -5.45
CA THR A 499 -7.60 10.23 -5.78
C THR A 499 -6.71 11.47 -5.75
N LEU A 500 -5.78 11.55 -4.80
CA LEU A 500 -4.81 12.66 -4.75
C LEU A 500 -3.89 12.63 -5.98
N ARG A 501 -3.38 11.45 -6.38
CA ARG A 501 -2.61 11.31 -7.64
C ARG A 501 -3.46 11.76 -8.82
N ARG A 502 -4.73 11.33 -8.91
CA ARG A 502 -5.57 11.76 -10.03
C ARG A 502 -5.63 13.29 -10.10
N GLY A 503 -5.77 13.95 -8.96
CA GLY A 503 -5.82 15.41 -8.88
C GLY A 503 -4.65 16.10 -9.59
N THR A 504 -3.46 15.53 -9.51
CA THR A 504 -2.23 16.10 -10.08
C THR A 504 -2.06 15.83 -11.57
N GLN A 505 -2.83 14.87 -12.11
CA GLN A 505 -2.89 14.54 -13.53
C GLN A 505 -3.97 15.30 -14.30
N VAL A 506 -4.84 16.05 -13.60
CA VAL A 506 -5.93 16.80 -14.25
C VAL A 506 -5.39 18.00 -15.02
N ASN A 507 -5.90 18.23 -16.23
CA ASN A 507 -5.57 19.42 -16.99
C ASN A 507 -6.05 20.70 -16.25
N PRO A 508 -5.15 21.63 -15.88
CA PRO A 508 -5.51 22.83 -15.13
C PRO A 508 -6.35 23.85 -15.94
N LYS A 509 -6.61 23.60 -17.22
CA LYS A 509 -7.50 24.41 -18.07
C LYS A 509 -8.99 24.02 -17.96
N LEU A 510 -9.31 22.95 -17.23
CA LEU A 510 -10.72 22.62 -16.93
C LEU A 510 -11.35 23.72 -16.06
N ASN A 511 -12.66 23.63 -15.83
CA ASN A 511 -13.38 24.59 -15.00
C ASN A 511 -13.07 24.35 -13.51
N ILE A 512 -11.91 24.81 -13.05
CA ILE A 512 -11.41 24.63 -11.68
C ILE A 512 -12.12 25.57 -10.71
N ASN A 513 -12.50 25.08 -9.52
CA ASN A 513 -13.04 25.86 -8.42
C ASN A 513 -11.96 26.76 -7.80
N THR A 514 -11.81 27.96 -8.35
CA THR A 514 -10.88 28.99 -7.88
C THR A 514 -11.26 29.61 -6.52
N ARG A 515 -12.38 29.22 -5.91
CA ARG A 515 -12.74 29.65 -4.54
C ARG A 515 -12.01 28.85 -3.46
N LEU A 516 -11.38 27.74 -3.84
CA LEU A 516 -10.61 26.92 -2.91
C LEU A 516 -9.28 27.59 -2.53
N GLY A 517 -8.65 28.34 -3.43
CA GLY A 517 -7.38 29.01 -3.14
C GLY A 517 -6.97 30.00 -4.24
N GLU A 518 -5.99 30.84 -3.94
CA GLU A 518 -5.43 31.81 -4.88
C GLU A 518 -4.42 31.15 -5.82
N THR A 519 -3.74 30.10 -5.34
CA THR A 519 -2.78 29.31 -6.13
C THR A 519 -3.32 27.92 -6.45
N ARG A 520 -2.74 27.26 -7.46
CA ARG A 520 -3.09 25.87 -7.80
C ARG A 520 -2.74 24.89 -6.68
N MET A 521 -1.66 25.15 -5.96
CA MET A 521 -1.25 24.35 -4.81
C MET A 521 -2.31 24.44 -3.71
N GLU A 522 -2.72 25.66 -3.33
CA GLU A 522 -3.78 25.87 -2.33
C GLU A 522 -5.11 25.24 -2.75
N ILE A 523 -5.48 25.34 -4.04
CA ILE A 523 -6.69 24.71 -4.56
C ILE A 523 -6.61 23.20 -4.38
N LEU A 524 -5.51 22.56 -4.77
CA LEU A 524 -5.34 21.12 -4.68
C LEU A 524 -5.31 20.66 -3.21
N GLU A 525 -4.49 21.31 -2.38
CA GLU A 525 -4.39 21.04 -0.94
C GLU A 525 -5.76 21.13 -0.27
N LYS A 526 -6.49 22.24 -0.46
CA LYS A 526 -7.80 22.44 0.15
C LYS A 526 -8.89 21.56 -0.45
N ALA A 527 -8.70 21.00 -1.64
CA ALA A 527 -9.66 20.06 -2.21
C ALA A 527 -9.61 18.68 -1.52
N TYR A 528 -8.40 18.24 -1.13
CA TYR A 528 -8.18 16.94 -0.50
C TYR A 528 -8.01 17.01 1.04
N ASP A 529 -7.70 18.17 1.61
CA ASP A 529 -7.79 18.50 3.04
C ASP A 529 -8.88 19.57 3.27
N ASN A 530 -10.12 19.25 2.87
CA ASN A 530 -11.25 20.17 2.96
C ASN A 530 -12.10 19.92 4.23
N PRO A 531 -12.20 20.88 5.15
CA PRO A 531 -12.94 20.65 6.40
C PRO A 531 -14.45 20.43 6.20
N ALA A 532 -15.08 21.01 5.17
CA ALA A 532 -16.50 20.73 4.86
C ALA A 532 -16.70 19.33 4.26
N VAL A 533 -15.77 18.86 3.43
CA VAL A 533 -15.82 17.49 2.87
C VAL A 533 -15.59 16.47 3.97
N SER A 534 -14.62 16.71 4.86
CA SER A 534 -14.38 15.85 6.00
C SER A 534 -15.60 15.82 6.91
N LEU A 535 -16.27 16.95 7.16
CA LEU A 535 -17.55 16.97 7.90
C LEU A 535 -18.61 16.07 7.28
N LEU A 536 -18.80 16.17 5.96
CA LEU A 536 -19.72 15.30 5.23
C LEU A 536 -19.36 13.83 5.45
N THR A 537 -18.10 13.47 5.26
CA THR A 537 -17.62 12.08 5.40
C THR A 537 -17.76 11.53 6.82
N TYR A 538 -17.34 12.28 7.82
CA TYR A 538 -17.27 11.80 9.20
C TYR A 538 -18.61 11.90 9.94
N ALA A 539 -19.44 12.88 9.63
CA ALA A 539 -20.67 13.17 10.38
C ALA A 539 -21.97 12.80 9.65
N ALA A 540 -21.96 12.61 8.33
CA ALA A 540 -23.15 12.26 7.57
C ALA A 540 -23.04 10.90 6.86
N LEU A 541 -21.95 10.65 6.14
CA LEU A 541 -21.82 9.45 5.31
C LEU A 541 -21.64 8.15 6.15
N PRO A 542 -22.26 7.04 5.71
CA PRO A 542 -22.02 5.72 6.28
C PRO A 542 -20.65 5.16 5.89
N GLY A 543 -20.31 3.99 6.43
CA GLY A 543 -19.07 3.28 6.15
C GLY A 543 -17.90 3.72 7.03
N VAL A 544 -16.67 3.45 6.58
CA VAL A 544 -15.44 3.74 7.32
C VAL A 544 -14.65 4.84 6.60
N PRO A 545 -14.56 6.05 7.17
CA PRO A 545 -13.73 7.11 6.61
C PRO A 545 -12.26 6.72 6.54
N MET A 546 -11.61 6.98 5.40
CA MET A 546 -10.18 6.86 5.22
C MET A 546 -9.59 8.19 4.78
N ASP A 547 -8.55 8.63 5.50
CA ASP A 547 -7.73 9.78 5.12
C ASP A 547 -6.34 9.30 4.70
N PHE A 548 -5.70 10.02 3.78
CA PHE A 548 -4.31 9.79 3.41
C PHE A 548 -3.39 10.81 4.08
N LEU A 549 -2.31 10.31 4.67
CA LEU A 549 -1.37 11.12 5.44
C LEU A 549 -0.83 12.31 4.63
N ASN A 550 -0.39 12.09 3.38
CA ASN A 550 0.10 13.18 2.53
C ASN A 550 -0.98 14.25 2.27
N ALA A 551 -2.24 13.85 2.05
CA ALA A 551 -3.34 14.81 1.91
C ALA A 551 -3.52 15.65 3.18
N THR A 552 -3.62 15.00 4.35
CA THR A 552 -3.80 15.70 5.64
C THR A 552 -2.59 16.54 6.06
N ALA A 553 -1.40 16.16 5.60
CA ALA A 553 -0.17 16.91 5.80
C ALA A 553 0.00 18.05 4.79
N ARG A 554 -0.90 18.15 3.80
CA ARG A 554 -0.75 19.00 2.60
C ARG A 554 0.58 18.80 1.89
N ALA A 555 1.11 17.59 1.98
CA ALA A 555 2.28 17.18 1.25
C ALA A 555 1.91 16.80 -0.17
N ASN A 556 2.84 17.07 -1.07
CA ASN A 556 2.70 16.70 -2.47
C ASN A 556 2.59 15.18 -2.63
N TRP A 557 2.05 14.78 -3.77
CA TRP A 557 1.89 13.38 -4.14
C TRP A 557 1.84 13.23 -5.65
N GLY A 558 2.15 12.05 -6.17
CA GLY A 558 2.14 11.79 -7.60
C GLY A 558 2.57 10.36 -7.88
N PHE A 559 2.58 9.97 -9.15
CA PHE A 559 3.06 8.64 -9.51
C PHE A 559 4.60 8.61 -9.41
N ILE A 560 5.14 7.71 -8.60
CA ILE A 560 6.57 7.66 -8.25
C ILE A 560 7.10 6.25 -8.48
N ARG A 561 8.09 6.14 -9.37
CA ARG A 561 8.75 4.87 -9.70
C ARG A 561 10.13 5.09 -10.33
N ASN A 562 11.22 4.68 -9.69
CA ASN A 562 12.59 4.98 -10.16
C ASN A 562 13.31 3.83 -10.86
N GLN A 563 12.68 2.66 -10.97
CA GLN A 563 13.28 1.45 -11.52
C GLN A 563 13.06 1.24 -13.03
N ASP A 564 12.23 2.07 -13.67
CA ASP A 564 11.89 1.95 -15.08
C ASP A 564 13.07 2.34 -15.98
N ASP A 565 13.48 1.43 -16.86
CA ASP A 565 14.45 1.73 -17.92
C ASP A 565 13.75 1.93 -19.27
N ARG A 566 12.84 1.02 -19.62
CA ARG A 566 12.19 1.01 -20.93
C ARG A 566 11.19 2.13 -21.08
N TYR A 567 10.34 2.36 -20.07
CA TYR A 567 9.23 3.32 -20.14
C TYR A 567 9.39 4.57 -19.26
N GLY A 568 10.51 4.72 -18.53
CA GLY A 568 10.68 5.80 -17.55
C GLY A 568 10.48 7.20 -18.14
N VAL A 569 10.95 7.45 -19.36
CA VAL A 569 10.77 8.73 -20.06
C VAL A 569 9.30 8.99 -20.39
N LYS A 570 8.55 7.96 -20.78
CA LYS A 570 7.11 8.06 -21.05
C LYS A 570 6.35 8.39 -19.77
N VAL A 571 6.66 7.71 -18.67
CA VAL A 571 6.01 7.94 -17.38
C VAL A 571 6.22 9.38 -16.91
N VAL A 572 7.44 9.92 -17.02
CA VAL A 572 7.72 11.33 -16.69
C VAL A 572 6.95 12.29 -17.58
N ALA A 573 6.78 11.96 -18.86
CA ALA A 573 5.98 12.76 -19.78
C ALA A 573 4.50 12.79 -19.37
N GLU A 574 3.95 11.66 -18.91
CA GLU A 574 2.58 11.56 -18.40
C GLU A 574 2.41 12.33 -17.07
N GLU A 575 3.44 12.31 -16.21
CA GLU A 575 3.46 13.03 -14.93
C GLU A 575 3.86 14.51 -15.03
N ALA A 576 4.19 15.02 -16.22
CA ALA A 576 4.63 16.41 -16.43
C ALA A 576 3.61 17.45 -15.91
N ILE A 577 2.31 17.09 -15.88
CA ILE A 577 1.24 17.96 -15.36
C ILE A 577 1.40 18.20 -13.85
N SER A 578 2.00 17.26 -13.11
CA SER A 578 2.25 17.38 -11.66
C SER A 578 3.08 18.64 -11.33
N LEU A 579 4.05 19.02 -12.19
CA LEU A 579 4.81 20.28 -12.03
C LEU A 579 3.91 21.53 -12.06
N LYS A 580 2.81 21.50 -12.83
CA LYS A 580 1.90 22.65 -13.00
C LYS A 580 1.01 22.86 -11.79
N TRP A 581 0.77 21.80 -11.01
CA TRP A 581 -0.10 21.82 -9.83
C TRP A 581 0.67 22.04 -8.53
N GLN A 582 1.82 21.38 -8.37
CA GLN A 582 2.41 21.12 -7.05
C GLN A 582 3.74 21.82 -6.78
N VAL A 583 4.32 22.44 -7.81
CA VAL A 583 5.64 23.07 -7.71
C VAL A 583 5.55 24.48 -8.27
N ASP A 584 5.66 25.48 -7.40
CA ASP A 584 5.80 26.88 -7.78
C ASP A 584 7.27 27.32 -7.84
N GLU A 585 7.52 28.57 -8.23
CA GLU A 585 8.88 29.10 -8.38
C GLU A 585 9.63 29.12 -7.04
N TYR A 586 8.94 29.43 -5.95
CA TYR A 586 9.53 29.48 -4.62
C TYR A 586 9.94 28.09 -4.14
N ALA A 587 9.03 27.11 -4.20
CA ALA A 587 9.29 25.74 -3.81
C ALA A 587 10.43 25.13 -4.61
N TYR A 588 10.50 25.39 -5.92
CA TYR A 588 11.63 24.93 -6.73
C TYR A 588 12.93 25.64 -6.37
N SER A 589 12.90 26.93 -5.98
CA SER A 589 14.10 27.69 -5.62
C SER A 589 14.80 27.20 -4.34
N ILE A 590 14.08 26.49 -3.46
CA ILE A 590 14.64 25.94 -2.22
C ILE A 590 15.78 24.96 -2.59
N PRO A 591 17.04 25.16 -2.13
CA PRO A 591 18.18 24.37 -2.58
C PRO A 591 18.04 22.86 -2.36
N ALA A 592 17.34 22.44 -1.30
CA ALA A 592 17.11 21.04 -0.99
C ALA A 592 16.10 20.35 -1.93
N ASN A 593 15.18 21.10 -2.55
CA ASN A 593 14.18 20.54 -3.45
C ASN A 593 14.78 20.34 -4.84
N PHE A 594 14.42 19.25 -5.52
CA PHE A 594 14.82 18.97 -6.91
C PHE A 594 16.34 19.05 -7.16
N ARG A 595 17.13 18.59 -6.19
CA ARG A 595 18.60 18.71 -6.21
C ARG A 595 19.20 18.01 -7.43
N ARG A 596 18.75 16.79 -7.75
CA ARG A 596 19.32 16.01 -8.87
C ARG A 596 19.02 16.68 -10.21
N LEU A 597 17.80 17.18 -10.39
CA LEU A 597 17.44 17.92 -11.60
C LEU A 597 18.25 19.22 -11.75
N LYS A 598 18.50 19.95 -10.66
CA LYS A 598 19.35 21.15 -10.67
C LYS A 598 20.80 20.81 -11.03
N GLU A 599 21.35 19.74 -10.49
CA GLU A 599 22.68 19.23 -10.84
C GLU A 599 22.78 18.83 -12.32
N LEU A 600 21.66 18.44 -12.95
CA LEU A 600 21.55 18.16 -14.38
C LEU A 600 21.39 19.42 -15.25
N GLY A 601 21.32 20.61 -14.66
CA GLY A 601 21.27 21.90 -15.37
C GLY A 601 19.89 22.57 -15.42
N PHE A 602 18.88 22.02 -14.74
CA PHE A 602 17.58 22.69 -14.57
C PHE A 602 17.62 23.61 -13.34
N GLU A 603 18.30 24.74 -13.42
CA GLU A 603 18.52 25.60 -12.25
C GLU A 603 17.24 26.32 -11.78
N THR A 604 16.33 26.63 -12.71
CA THR A 604 15.06 27.31 -12.41
C THR A 604 13.85 26.45 -12.75
N ARG A 605 12.70 26.78 -12.16
CA ARG A 605 11.44 26.13 -12.51
C ARG A 605 11.08 26.34 -13.98
N ALA A 606 11.39 27.51 -14.54
CA ALA A 606 11.08 27.83 -15.94
C ALA A 606 11.85 26.93 -16.90
N ASP A 607 13.10 26.61 -16.58
CA ASP A 607 13.95 25.68 -17.33
C ASP A 607 13.31 24.30 -17.41
N LEU A 608 12.95 23.74 -16.25
CA LEU A 608 12.31 22.43 -16.17
C LEU A 608 10.91 22.42 -16.83
N ALA A 609 10.12 23.47 -16.61
CA ALA A 609 8.79 23.59 -17.19
C ALA A 609 8.82 23.61 -18.71
N ARG A 610 9.81 24.28 -19.31
CA ARG A 610 9.98 24.31 -20.76
C ARG A 610 10.31 22.92 -21.30
N PHE A 611 11.23 22.20 -20.66
CA PHE A 611 11.53 20.81 -21.03
C PHE A 611 10.29 19.90 -20.95
N LEU A 612 9.54 19.97 -19.85
CA LEU A 612 8.31 19.19 -19.63
C LEU A 612 7.11 19.64 -20.49
N GLU A 613 7.20 20.77 -21.18
CA GLU A 613 6.21 21.18 -22.18
C GLU A 613 6.44 20.47 -23.53
N PHE A 614 7.71 20.29 -23.93
CA PHE A 614 8.06 19.58 -25.17
C PHE A 614 7.95 18.07 -25.01
N LEU A 615 8.41 17.50 -23.89
CA LEU A 615 8.55 16.06 -23.73
C LEU A 615 7.27 15.27 -24.03
N PRO A 616 6.07 15.63 -23.51
CA PRO A 616 4.84 14.90 -23.81
C PRO A 616 4.46 14.92 -25.29
N ALA A 617 4.59 16.08 -25.94
CA ALA A 617 4.29 16.21 -27.37
C ALA A 617 5.26 15.38 -28.23
N LEU A 618 6.54 15.31 -27.83
CA LEU A 618 7.53 14.48 -28.51
C LEU A 618 7.25 12.99 -28.31
N VAL A 619 6.92 12.55 -27.10
CA VAL A 619 6.53 11.15 -26.82
C VAL A 619 5.35 10.73 -27.68
N GLU A 620 4.34 11.59 -27.81
CA GLU A 620 3.16 11.32 -28.65
C GLU A 620 3.53 11.25 -30.14
N VAL A 621 4.23 12.26 -30.68
CA VAL A 621 4.48 12.36 -32.12
C VAL A 621 5.50 11.34 -32.65
N THR A 622 6.39 10.84 -31.80
CA THR A 622 7.38 9.83 -32.17
C THR A 622 6.94 8.41 -31.83
N GLU A 623 5.73 8.22 -31.29
CA GLU A 623 5.24 6.94 -30.78
C GLU A 623 6.22 6.29 -29.78
N TYR A 624 6.82 7.13 -28.92
CA TYR A 624 7.83 6.75 -27.93
C TYR A 624 9.15 6.19 -28.51
N ASP A 625 9.56 6.63 -29.70
CA ASP A 625 10.93 6.44 -30.19
C ASP A 625 11.89 7.40 -29.45
N VAL A 626 12.61 6.87 -28.45
CA VAL A 626 13.51 7.65 -27.57
C VAL A 626 14.68 8.27 -28.34
N ASP A 627 15.22 7.58 -29.35
CA ASP A 627 16.29 8.13 -30.20
C ASP A 627 15.77 9.33 -31.00
N HIS A 628 14.54 9.26 -31.49
CA HIS A 628 13.92 10.37 -32.19
C HIS A 628 13.59 11.54 -31.25
N ILE A 629 13.09 11.27 -30.04
CA ILE A 629 12.85 12.30 -29.02
C ILE A 629 14.13 13.07 -28.74
N VAL A 630 15.25 12.38 -28.54
CA VAL A 630 16.56 13.00 -28.29
C VAL A 630 17.01 13.88 -29.47
N ARG A 631 16.83 13.42 -30.71
CA ARG A 631 17.14 14.24 -31.90
C ARG A 631 16.32 15.54 -31.94
N LEU A 632 15.03 15.46 -31.61
CA LEU A 632 14.13 16.62 -31.62
C LEU A 632 14.41 17.57 -30.46
N LEU A 633 14.71 17.08 -29.26
CA LEU A 633 15.11 17.90 -28.10
C LEU A 633 16.36 18.75 -28.39
N ASN A 634 17.37 18.16 -29.05
CA ASN A 634 18.59 18.87 -29.46
C ASN A 634 18.36 19.91 -30.56
N GLY A 635 17.20 19.89 -31.25
CA GLY A 635 16.84 20.84 -32.30
C GLY A 635 15.98 22.02 -31.84
N VAL A 636 15.67 22.11 -30.55
CA VAL A 636 14.82 23.18 -29.99
C VAL A 636 15.61 24.50 -29.90
N GLU A 637 15.02 25.59 -30.40
CA GLU A 637 15.59 26.94 -30.34
C GLU A 637 14.67 27.91 -29.56
N PRO A 638 15.21 28.71 -28.61
CA PRO A 638 16.57 28.65 -28.07
C PRO A 638 16.85 27.29 -27.38
N PRO A 639 18.11 26.88 -27.15
CA PRO A 639 18.40 25.60 -26.51
C PRO A 639 17.64 25.39 -25.20
N LEU A 640 17.25 24.16 -24.91
CA LEU A 640 16.68 23.79 -23.62
C LEU A 640 17.79 23.77 -22.56
N ALA A 641 17.45 24.17 -21.34
CA ALA A 641 18.32 23.99 -20.18
C ALA A 641 18.45 22.50 -19.83
N GLY A 642 19.52 22.13 -19.13
CA GLY A 642 19.86 20.74 -18.84
C GLY A 642 21.22 20.35 -19.43
N PRO A 643 21.41 19.09 -19.86
CA PRO A 643 22.64 18.64 -20.52
C PRO A 643 22.94 19.43 -21.80
N GLU A 644 24.22 19.74 -22.05
CA GLU A 644 24.67 20.43 -23.29
C GLU A 644 24.23 19.69 -24.56
N THR A 645 24.13 18.37 -24.51
CA THR A 645 23.56 17.54 -25.57
C THR A 645 22.72 16.45 -24.94
N TYR A 646 21.46 16.35 -25.34
CA TYR A 646 20.60 15.25 -24.95
C TYR A 646 21.09 13.97 -25.62
N THR A 647 21.20 12.91 -24.82
CA THR A 647 21.43 11.53 -25.25
C THR A 647 20.35 10.65 -24.63
N VAL A 648 20.17 9.42 -25.12
CA VAL A 648 19.24 8.47 -24.50
C VAL A 648 19.59 8.25 -23.02
N ALA A 649 20.88 8.10 -22.71
CA ALA A 649 21.35 7.93 -21.34
C ALA A 649 21.04 9.17 -20.46
N ALA A 650 21.29 10.38 -20.98
CA ALA A 650 20.98 11.61 -20.26
C ALA A 650 19.47 11.76 -20.01
N LEU A 651 18.63 11.43 -21.01
CA LEU A 651 17.18 11.52 -20.88
C LEU A 651 16.62 10.52 -19.86
N LYS A 652 17.14 9.30 -19.83
CA LYS A 652 16.83 8.32 -18.76
C LYS A 652 17.31 8.79 -17.39
N GLY A 653 18.49 9.41 -17.33
CA GLY A 653 19.02 10.03 -16.09
C GLY A 653 18.12 11.15 -15.56
N ILE A 654 17.61 12.02 -16.44
CA ILE A 654 16.62 13.05 -16.10
C ILE A 654 15.34 12.41 -15.58
N ALA A 655 14.87 11.33 -16.22
CA ALA A 655 13.65 10.67 -15.82
C ALA A 655 13.74 10.06 -14.40
N ARG A 656 14.86 9.39 -14.10
CA ARG A 656 15.15 8.88 -12.75
C ARG A 656 15.28 10.02 -11.73
N ALA A 657 16.00 11.09 -12.07
CA ALA A 657 16.16 12.25 -11.21
C ALA A 657 14.82 12.91 -10.85
N TRP A 658 13.89 13.02 -11.81
CA TRP A 658 12.53 13.50 -11.55
C TRP A 658 11.80 12.63 -10.53
N MET A 659 11.85 11.30 -10.68
CA MET A 659 11.17 10.37 -9.78
C MET A 659 11.72 10.42 -8.36
N ASP A 660 13.04 10.39 -8.22
CA ASP A 660 13.71 10.46 -6.91
C ASP A 660 13.47 11.82 -6.22
N ASP A 661 13.59 12.92 -6.97
CA ASP A 661 13.38 14.27 -6.42
C ASP A 661 11.90 14.52 -6.06
N MET A 662 10.95 14.05 -6.87
CA MET A 662 9.51 14.11 -6.53
C MET A 662 9.20 13.27 -5.30
N HIS A 663 9.79 12.09 -5.16
CA HIS A 663 9.62 11.23 -3.98
C HIS A 663 10.07 11.93 -2.70
N GLU A 664 11.27 12.53 -2.71
CA GLU A 664 11.78 13.32 -1.57
C GLU A 664 10.87 14.53 -1.27
N TYR A 665 10.38 15.21 -2.31
CA TYR A 665 9.47 16.35 -2.19
C TYR A 665 8.08 15.97 -1.63
N CYS A 666 7.68 14.70 -1.72
CA CYS A 666 6.45 14.18 -1.13
C CYS A 666 6.59 13.81 0.36
N ASN A 667 7.77 13.94 0.98
CA ASN A 667 7.96 13.59 2.38
C ASN A 667 7.21 14.57 3.31
N VAL A 668 6.34 14.04 4.17
CA VAL A 668 5.47 14.86 5.03
C VAL A 668 6.22 15.61 6.13
N ALA A 669 7.44 15.19 6.46
CA ALA A 669 8.27 15.93 7.43
C ALA A 669 8.67 17.32 6.91
N SER A 670 8.61 17.54 5.59
CA SER A 670 8.91 18.83 4.96
C SER A 670 7.77 19.85 5.06
N THR A 671 6.56 19.43 5.45
CA THR A 671 5.38 20.32 5.49
C THR A 671 5.01 20.80 6.90
N VAL A 672 5.77 20.41 7.93
CA VAL A 672 5.47 20.74 9.35
C VAL A 672 5.20 22.23 9.56
N SER A 673 5.98 23.12 8.92
CA SER A 673 5.83 24.56 9.07
C SER A 673 4.62 25.16 8.33
N GLN A 674 3.98 24.38 7.45
CA GLN A 674 2.83 24.80 6.64
C GLN A 674 1.49 24.37 7.24
N LEU A 675 1.51 23.50 8.25
CA LEU A 675 0.29 23.02 8.91
C LEU A 675 -0.42 24.13 9.69
N ASP A 676 -1.71 24.32 9.39
CA ASP A 676 -2.57 25.22 10.15
C ASP A 676 -3.05 24.56 11.45
N PRO A 677 -2.78 25.14 12.64
CA PRO A 677 -3.23 24.59 13.92
C PRO A 677 -4.76 24.59 14.10
N GLY A 678 -5.49 25.42 13.36
CA GLY A 678 -6.95 25.42 13.38
C GLY A 678 -7.52 24.19 12.67
N GLN A 679 -7.01 23.92 11.47
CA GLN A 679 -7.37 22.79 10.61
C GLN A 679 -7.02 21.45 11.24
N THR A 680 -5.76 21.25 11.63
CA THR A 680 -5.27 19.99 12.21
C THR A 680 -6.04 19.60 13.47
N ARG A 681 -6.26 20.57 14.37
CA ARG A 681 -7.07 20.37 15.59
C ARG A 681 -8.54 20.11 15.30
N PHE A 682 -9.11 20.82 14.33
CA PHE A 682 -10.48 20.57 13.88
C PHE A 682 -10.65 19.13 13.38
N MET A 683 -9.73 18.68 12.53
CA MET A 683 -9.74 17.33 11.97
C MET A 683 -9.58 16.25 13.04
N LEU A 684 -8.69 16.45 14.02
CA LEU A 684 -8.58 15.57 15.19
C LEU A 684 -9.89 15.50 15.99
N ASN A 685 -10.53 16.65 16.24
CA ASN A 685 -11.80 16.73 16.95
C ASN A 685 -12.93 16.04 16.19
N LEU A 686 -12.93 16.13 14.86
CA LEU A 686 -13.91 15.47 13.99
C LEU A 686 -13.76 13.94 14.01
N ARG A 687 -12.53 13.42 13.98
CA ARG A 687 -12.27 11.98 14.17
C ARG A 687 -12.75 11.50 15.54
N ASN A 688 -12.49 12.29 16.59
CA ASN A 688 -12.99 12.01 17.93
C ASN A 688 -14.53 12.08 18.02
N PHE A 689 -15.18 12.96 17.25
CA PHE A 689 -16.63 13.01 17.15
C PHE A 689 -17.19 11.74 16.50
N ARG A 690 -16.61 11.27 15.39
CA ARG A 690 -17.01 10.00 14.75
C ARG A 690 -16.85 8.80 15.68
N ARG A 691 -15.76 8.73 16.44
CA ARG A 691 -15.56 7.66 17.44
C ARG A 691 -16.65 7.62 18.51
N ARG A 692 -17.08 8.79 19.01
CA ARG A 692 -18.18 8.88 19.99
C ARG A 692 -19.53 8.53 19.37
N ASN A 693 -19.68 8.73 18.06
CA ASN A 693 -20.90 8.49 17.30
C ASN A 693 -20.70 7.37 16.27
N GLY A 694 -20.17 6.22 16.70
CA GLY A 694 -19.86 5.09 15.81
C GLY A 694 -21.06 4.56 15.00
N TRP A 695 -22.29 4.80 15.48
CA TRP A 695 -23.55 4.49 14.79
C TRP A 695 -23.72 5.25 13.48
N LEU A 696 -22.99 6.36 13.25
CA LEU A 696 -22.99 7.07 11.97
C LEU A 696 -22.40 6.24 10.83
N ARG A 697 -21.76 5.10 11.12
CA ARG A 697 -21.37 4.10 10.12
C ARG A 697 -22.56 3.49 9.39
N ASP A 698 -23.70 3.36 10.05
CA ASP A 698 -24.84 2.66 9.48
C ASP A 698 -25.53 3.51 8.39
N ASN A 699 -26.26 2.88 7.47
CA ASN A 699 -27.02 3.57 6.43
C ASN A 699 -28.09 4.51 7.02
N LEU A 700 -28.61 5.41 6.20
CA LEU A 700 -29.70 6.29 6.60
C LEU A 700 -30.98 5.49 6.87
N LYS A 701 -31.64 5.85 7.96
CA LYS A 701 -32.98 5.37 8.31
C LYS A 701 -34.05 6.21 7.64
N THR A 702 -35.28 5.73 7.65
CA THR A 702 -36.44 6.43 7.06
C THR A 702 -36.75 7.78 7.69
N ASP A 703 -36.36 7.96 8.95
CA ASP A 703 -36.56 9.19 9.69
C ASP A 703 -35.37 10.15 9.55
N ASP A 704 -34.19 9.67 9.14
CA ASP A 704 -33.05 10.52 8.80
C ASP A 704 -33.37 11.43 7.60
N HIS A 705 -32.65 12.55 7.49
CA HIS A 705 -32.77 13.49 6.39
C HIS A 705 -31.40 13.79 5.78
N PHE A 706 -31.33 13.79 4.45
CA PHE A 706 -30.17 14.30 3.71
C PHE A 706 -30.62 14.92 2.39
N ASP A 707 -30.30 16.19 2.21
CA ASP A 707 -30.66 16.98 1.02
C ASP A 707 -29.64 18.10 0.79
N TYR A 708 -29.77 18.81 -0.33
CA TYR A 708 -29.11 20.09 -0.57
C TYR A 708 -30.12 21.25 -0.56
N LEU A 709 -29.67 22.44 -0.15
CA LEU A 709 -30.54 23.62 -0.09
C LEU A 709 -30.98 24.06 -1.49
N ARG A 710 -32.27 24.40 -1.63
CA ARG A 710 -32.89 24.83 -2.89
C ARG A 710 -33.57 26.20 -2.73
N PRO A 711 -33.53 27.08 -3.75
CA PRO A 711 -32.78 26.92 -5.02
C PRO A 711 -31.25 26.95 -4.79
N VAL A 712 -30.48 26.30 -5.67
CA VAL A 712 -29.01 26.22 -5.59
C VAL A 712 -28.40 27.63 -5.61
N ASP A 713 -28.87 28.51 -6.50
CA ASP A 713 -28.51 29.94 -6.51
C ASP A 713 -26.99 30.19 -6.34
N GLY A 714 -26.19 29.48 -7.12
CA GLY A 714 -24.72 29.59 -7.16
C GLY A 714 -23.95 28.98 -5.98
N LYS A 715 -24.59 28.14 -5.14
CA LYS A 715 -23.99 27.53 -3.95
C LYS A 715 -24.52 26.11 -3.70
N THR A 716 -23.62 25.19 -3.41
CA THR A 716 -23.95 23.80 -3.06
C THR A 716 -23.78 23.63 -1.56
N ILE A 717 -24.90 23.51 -0.85
CA ILE A 717 -24.92 23.33 0.61
C ILE A 717 -25.69 22.06 0.93
N PHE A 718 -25.01 21.10 1.56
CA PHE A 718 -25.63 19.87 2.02
C PHE A 718 -26.06 20.01 3.47
N VAL A 719 -27.18 19.37 3.80
CA VAL A 719 -27.73 19.27 5.14
C VAL A 719 -28.01 17.81 5.45
N SER A 720 -27.61 17.36 6.63
CA SER A 720 -27.83 16.01 7.12
C SER A 720 -28.38 16.08 8.54
N HIS A 721 -29.50 15.41 8.79
CA HIS A 721 -30.04 15.19 10.11
C HIS A 721 -30.13 13.69 10.35
N ARG A 722 -29.37 13.17 11.31
CA ARG A 722 -29.28 11.75 11.62
C ARG A 722 -29.67 11.45 13.05
N ARG A 723 -30.39 10.35 13.27
CA ARG A 723 -30.84 9.90 14.61
C ARG A 723 -30.16 8.62 15.06
N GLY A 724 -29.36 8.77 16.09
CA GLY A 724 -28.72 7.68 16.82
C GLY A 724 -29.62 7.12 17.92
N PRO A 725 -29.12 6.12 18.65
CA PRO A 725 -29.82 5.54 19.81
C PRO A 725 -30.07 6.57 20.92
N ASP A 726 -29.07 7.40 21.23
CA ASP A 726 -29.08 8.31 22.38
C ASP A 726 -28.89 9.79 22.00
N SER A 727 -28.57 10.09 20.74
CA SER A 727 -28.31 11.44 20.26
C SER A 727 -28.77 11.65 18.82
N GLU A 728 -29.05 12.91 18.47
CA GLU A 728 -29.31 13.39 17.13
C GLU A 728 -28.18 14.30 16.67
N VAL A 729 -27.78 14.15 15.40
CA VAL A 729 -26.69 14.90 14.78
C VAL A 729 -27.23 15.66 13.58
N PHE A 730 -27.04 16.98 13.58
CA PHE A 730 -27.34 17.84 12.43
C PHE A 730 -26.05 18.43 11.88
N ALA A 731 -25.69 18.08 10.64
CA ALA A 731 -24.54 18.62 9.93
C ALA A 731 -25.01 19.51 8.76
N ILE A 732 -24.33 20.64 8.57
CA ILE A 732 -24.50 21.50 7.40
C ILE A 732 -23.14 21.85 6.83
N THR A 733 -22.95 21.63 5.54
CA THR A 733 -21.66 21.80 4.87
C THR A 733 -21.82 22.57 3.57
N HIS A 734 -21.04 23.63 3.42
CA HIS A 734 -20.95 24.41 2.20
C HIS A 734 -19.85 23.82 1.32
N MET A 735 -20.27 23.06 0.32
CA MET A 735 -19.39 22.22 -0.49
C MET A 735 -18.75 22.96 -1.66
N GLU A 736 -19.40 24.03 -2.15
CA GLU A 736 -18.96 24.78 -3.31
C GLU A 736 -19.75 26.08 -3.49
N GLY A 737 -19.13 27.14 -4.00
CA GLY A 737 -19.84 28.31 -4.54
C GLY A 737 -19.74 29.59 -3.71
N ALA A 738 -20.62 30.56 -3.98
CA ALA A 738 -20.59 31.87 -3.32
C ALA A 738 -21.13 31.82 -1.88
N GLU A 739 -20.72 32.77 -1.04
CA GLU A 739 -21.17 32.84 0.36
C GLU A 739 -22.69 33.01 0.49
N THR A 740 -23.24 32.49 1.58
CA THR A 740 -24.68 32.61 1.87
C THR A 740 -25.05 34.01 2.34
N ALA A 741 -26.31 34.40 2.15
CA ALA A 741 -26.91 35.41 3.03
C ALA A 741 -26.95 34.89 4.48
N PRO A 742 -26.96 35.76 5.51
CA PRO A 742 -27.12 35.32 6.89
C PRO A 742 -28.41 34.53 7.10
N PHE A 743 -28.32 33.32 7.66
CA PHE A 743 -29.48 32.48 7.98
C PHE A 743 -29.23 31.65 9.24
N ASP A 744 -30.30 31.18 9.88
CA ASP A 744 -30.22 30.34 11.08
C ASP A 744 -30.34 28.85 10.68
N PRO A 745 -29.26 28.05 10.80
CA PRO A 745 -29.27 26.65 10.36
C PRO A 745 -30.33 25.80 11.06
N LEU A 746 -30.63 26.08 12.33
CA LEU A 746 -31.60 25.32 13.13
C LEU A 746 -33.07 25.66 12.83
N LYS A 747 -33.31 26.66 11.96
CA LYS A 747 -34.64 27.06 11.50
C LYS A 747 -34.99 26.55 10.10
N LEU A 748 -34.10 25.78 9.48
CA LEU A 748 -34.38 25.13 8.20
C LEU A 748 -35.62 24.22 8.32
N PRO A 749 -36.42 24.09 7.25
CA PRO A 749 -37.66 23.31 7.27
C PRO A 749 -37.39 21.79 7.17
N ILE A 750 -36.68 21.25 8.15
CA ILE A 750 -36.30 19.83 8.26
C ILE A 750 -37.06 19.21 9.44
N ASP A 751 -37.69 18.07 9.21
CA ASP A 751 -38.49 17.39 10.23
C ASP A 751 -37.64 16.98 11.45
N GLY A 752 -38.15 17.30 12.64
CA GLY A 752 -37.47 17.06 13.91
C GLY A 752 -36.33 18.03 14.25
N LEU A 753 -35.91 18.91 13.34
CA LEU A 753 -34.83 19.88 13.62
C LEU A 753 -35.28 20.98 14.59
N ARG A 754 -36.54 21.42 14.50
CA ARG A 754 -37.08 22.44 15.40
C ARG A 754 -37.07 21.96 16.86
N GLY A 755 -36.75 22.86 17.79
CA GLY A 755 -36.77 22.60 19.22
C GLY A 755 -35.55 23.17 19.93
N ALA A 756 -35.55 23.07 21.26
CA ALA A 756 -34.39 23.41 22.09
C ALA A 756 -33.44 22.20 22.22
N GLY A 757 -32.26 22.41 22.81
CA GLY A 757 -31.32 21.34 23.17
C GLY A 757 -30.20 21.06 22.17
N TRP A 758 -30.19 21.73 21.01
CA TRP A 758 -29.07 21.68 20.06
C TRP A 758 -27.86 22.44 20.60
N GLN A 759 -26.69 21.82 20.50
CA GLN A 759 -25.40 22.44 20.80
C GLN A 759 -24.50 22.37 19.58
N CYS A 760 -23.91 23.49 19.17
CA CYS A 760 -22.86 23.47 18.15
C CYS A 760 -21.59 22.85 18.74
N VAL A 761 -21.29 21.62 18.32
CA VAL A 761 -20.16 20.83 18.86
C VAL A 761 -18.89 20.98 18.02
N LEU A 762 -19.03 21.20 16.71
CA LEU A 762 -17.92 21.43 15.80
C LEU A 762 -18.26 22.50 14.78
N ARG A 763 -17.24 23.27 14.39
CA ARG A 763 -17.26 24.32 13.39
C ARG A 763 -15.95 24.30 12.63
N THR A 764 -16.02 24.41 11.31
CA THR A 764 -14.81 24.48 10.49
C THR A 764 -13.97 25.71 10.82
N PRO A 765 -12.65 25.69 10.56
CA PRO A 765 -11.82 26.88 10.61
C PRO A 765 -12.41 28.04 9.78
N GLY A 766 -12.20 29.28 10.22
CA GLY A 766 -12.71 30.49 9.58
C GLY A 766 -14.12 30.93 10.00
N LEU A 767 -14.88 30.09 10.71
CA LEU A 767 -16.14 30.50 11.36
C LEU A 767 -15.89 31.11 12.75
N PRO A 768 -16.81 31.96 13.28
CA PRO A 768 -16.62 32.60 14.57
C PRO A 768 -16.43 31.57 15.72
N PRO A 769 -15.38 31.72 16.55
CA PRO A 769 -15.03 30.76 17.59
C PRO A 769 -15.98 30.77 18.80
N ASP A 770 -16.88 31.75 18.88
CA ASP A 770 -17.91 31.92 19.91
C ASP A 770 -19.33 31.61 19.39
N TYR A 771 -19.49 31.32 18.09
CA TYR A 771 -20.77 30.90 17.52
C TYR A 771 -21.34 29.67 18.23
N THR A 772 -22.61 29.74 18.65
CA THR A 772 -23.29 28.63 19.34
C THR A 772 -24.62 28.30 18.69
N ALA A 773 -25.36 29.32 18.23
CA ALA A 773 -26.60 29.22 17.48
C ALA A 773 -26.94 30.57 16.80
N GLY A 774 -28.00 30.59 15.99
CA GLY A 774 -28.53 31.81 15.37
C GLY A 774 -27.97 32.08 13.96
N PRO A 775 -28.23 33.29 13.41
CA PRO A 775 -27.83 33.62 12.04
C PRO A 775 -26.31 33.54 11.81
N ILE A 776 -25.90 32.92 10.70
CA ILE A 776 -24.52 32.77 10.26
C ILE A 776 -24.40 32.91 8.74
N VAL A 777 -23.23 33.31 8.27
CA VAL A 777 -22.82 33.26 6.85
C VAL A 777 -21.90 32.08 6.66
N LEU A 778 -22.24 31.18 5.74
CA LEU A 778 -21.38 30.08 5.30
C LEU A 778 -20.68 30.45 4.00
N ARG A 779 -19.44 30.01 3.86
CA ARG A 779 -18.58 30.18 2.67
C ARG A 779 -18.11 28.82 2.17
N ASP A 780 -17.55 28.77 0.97
CA ASP A 780 -16.92 27.55 0.44
C ASP A 780 -15.96 26.92 1.47
N SER A 781 -16.10 25.61 1.67
CA SER A 781 -15.34 24.80 2.61
C SER A 781 -15.66 25.06 4.09
N THR A 782 -16.81 25.67 4.41
CA THR A 782 -17.26 25.85 5.81
C THR A 782 -18.40 24.92 6.18
N GLY A 783 -18.55 24.65 7.48
CA GLY A 783 -19.63 23.79 7.97
C GLY A 783 -19.74 23.76 9.49
N LEU A 784 -20.85 23.22 9.96
CA LEU A 784 -21.21 23.13 11.37
C LEU A 784 -21.76 21.74 11.67
N ILE A 785 -21.49 21.24 12.87
CA ILE A 785 -22.18 20.10 13.48
C ILE A 785 -22.88 20.59 14.74
N PHE A 786 -24.16 20.25 14.84
CA PHE A 786 -24.96 20.36 16.03
C PHE A 786 -25.29 18.97 16.55
N GLU A 787 -25.28 18.81 17.86
CA GLU A 787 -25.71 17.59 18.53
C GLU A 787 -26.83 17.92 19.53
N ARG A 788 -27.81 17.03 19.62
CA ARG A 788 -28.88 17.07 20.62
C ARG A 788 -28.94 15.70 21.29
N GLN A 789 -28.85 15.67 22.62
CA GLN A 789 -29.02 14.42 23.37
C GLN A 789 -30.50 14.05 23.40
N GLY A 790 -30.81 12.76 23.26
CA GLY A 790 -32.14 12.21 23.47
C GLY A 790 -32.57 12.43 24.92
N VAL A 791 -33.85 12.69 25.14
CA VAL A 791 -34.40 12.67 26.51
C VAL A 791 -34.36 11.21 26.96
N ALA A 792 -33.57 10.89 27.99
CA ALA A 792 -33.59 9.57 28.61
C ALA A 792 -35.05 9.22 28.95
N ALA A 793 -35.56 8.14 28.34
CA ALA A 793 -36.93 7.67 28.54
C ALA A 793 -37.17 7.21 29.99
#